data_AF-A0A1D7U469-F1
#
_entry.id   AF-A0A1D7U469-F1
#
_cell.length_a   1.000
_cell.length_b   1.000
_cell.length_c   1.000
_cell.angle_alpha   90.00
_cell.angle_beta   90.00
_cell.angle_gamma   90.00
#
_symmetry.space_group_name_H-M   'P 1'
#
loop_
_entity.id
_entity.type
_entity.pdbx_description
1 polymer ?
#
loop_
_entity_poly.entity_id
_entity_poly.type
_entity_poly.pdbx_seq_one_letter_code
_entity_poly.pdbx_strand_id
1 'polypeptide(L)'
;MRQSGGADTAYLAGGTYHLDSPLHLTSADSGSSFVGMAGQNAVVSGGTPVTGWTQGANGIWSAHVDDAQVLQLTVNGVQQVESRFPNVDPSDPIRGGWLWGQDLPSGADPSKSLAFNPSDFPAGHAPQVGETVTVFSENGYANDHLTIASVNGNVMTFTSAANYDLGAASRFFVSEPVPDSVGEWSFDSQTGTVLFKAPAGFTGEGAVASSDHSLFVVDGANDVSIKGLTFTDTAAVAGDPATAAIEVHDATGLTVESNHFVNVGVGVVLHGDSSGNLISSNTFEHIWSSAIALSPGTSGNQISNNVIDHSNEAFVQFGSIDMQESAHNQIDHNTITNVPRFAISEINYDPNQVSGGNVIEYNNISHSGQQTPDVGAIYLFSHEDPGALGDTIRYNHIVDTGGLNTHDGGFVAGNDMSSGIYLDNLASNAQIYGNFVQGTAFSGILIHGGSGNEIHDNTLLDNGKYGISTIGVDGYTITGNETYENFIQVSKDGSNTIDTDQTNPSLIHNNVYYNPDGAALTVADVSLSSFQQRGGDVGSVVTTQAGFTDAATGDYSFTTGSVAQSHGIETAAFGSSGATIADSEPVTSTPVTVEPTTPVTAEPTTPVTETPPVTAEPALPEPPASQTPVSSPIDDPDVISIPVVVPPAEVTAPVAPSAPTAPSGSSGHHASWADHGGGRNCFQDIQARHDDDNDRHHQSSHWHWH
;
A
#
# COMPACT_ATOMS: atom_id res chain seq x y z
N MET A 1 -30.17 11.02 -15.72
CA MET A 1 -31.09 11.71 -16.67
C MET A 1 -30.65 11.34 -18.09
N ARG A 2 -31.37 11.71 -19.17
CA ARG A 2 -30.82 11.61 -20.53
C ARG A 2 -30.89 12.98 -21.20
N GLN A 3 -29.77 13.40 -21.77
CA GLN A 3 -29.43 14.78 -22.09
C GLN A 3 -30.45 15.47 -23.04
N SER A 4 -30.62 16.78 -22.86
CA SER A 4 -31.44 17.62 -23.76
C SER A 4 -30.63 18.62 -24.60
N GLY A 5 -29.59 18.13 -25.30
CA GLY A 5 -28.90 18.90 -26.35
C GLY A 5 -28.09 20.10 -25.85
N GLY A 6 -27.51 19.98 -24.65
CA GLY A 6 -26.64 20.97 -24.03
C GLY A 6 -26.00 20.41 -22.75
N ALA A 7 -25.02 21.14 -22.20
CA ALA A 7 -24.40 20.82 -20.91
C ALA A 7 -25.44 20.92 -19.79
N ASP A 8 -25.78 19.76 -19.19
CA ASP A 8 -26.76 19.65 -18.12
C ASP A 8 -26.05 19.56 -16.75
N THR A 9 -26.36 20.47 -15.81
CA THR A 9 -25.83 20.44 -14.42
C THR A 9 -26.87 19.87 -13.45
N ALA A 10 -26.56 18.74 -12.81
CA ALA A 10 -27.30 18.18 -11.70
C ALA A 10 -26.75 18.73 -10.37
N TYR A 11 -27.60 19.40 -9.59
CA TYR A 11 -27.26 19.84 -8.24
C TYR A 11 -27.84 18.89 -7.19
N LEU A 12 -26.99 18.31 -6.35
CA LEU A 12 -27.37 17.40 -5.27
C LEU A 12 -27.57 18.20 -3.97
N ALA A 13 -28.71 18.01 -3.31
CA ALA A 13 -29.00 18.64 -2.02
C ALA A 13 -28.34 17.86 -0.88
N GLY A 14 -28.34 18.41 0.33
CA GLY A 14 -27.81 17.73 1.50
C GLY A 14 -28.61 16.46 1.86
N GLY A 15 -27.89 15.37 2.12
CA GLY A 15 -28.46 14.05 2.42
C GLY A 15 -27.58 12.92 1.89
N THR A 16 -27.90 11.69 2.28
CA THR A 16 -27.26 10.47 1.80
C THR A 16 -28.08 9.83 0.68
N TYR A 17 -27.41 9.55 -0.44
CA TYR A 17 -27.95 8.91 -1.63
C TYR A 17 -27.27 7.55 -1.77
N HIS A 18 -27.94 6.50 -1.29
CA HIS A 18 -27.49 5.12 -1.49
C HIS A 18 -27.73 4.70 -2.95
N LEU A 19 -26.73 4.09 -3.57
CA LEU A 19 -26.80 3.54 -4.93
C LEU A 19 -26.75 2.02 -4.86
N ASP A 20 -27.70 1.35 -5.53
CA ASP A 20 -27.69 -0.11 -5.71
C ASP A 20 -26.89 -0.53 -6.97
N SER A 21 -26.40 0.44 -7.75
CA SER A 21 -25.72 0.24 -9.04
C SER A 21 -25.06 1.54 -9.54
N PRO A 22 -24.02 1.49 -10.40
CA PRO A 22 -23.29 2.67 -10.82
C PRO A 22 -24.11 3.67 -11.65
N LEU A 23 -23.76 4.95 -11.51
CA LEU A 23 -24.14 6.02 -12.44
C LEU A 23 -23.26 5.95 -13.70
N HIS A 24 -23.67 5.13 -14.66
CA HIS A 24 -23.01 5.03 -15.97
C HIS A 24 -23.26 6.29 -16.82
N LEU A 25 -22.20 7.06 -17.05
CA LEU A 25 -22.13 8.22 -17.94
C LEU A 25 -21.40 7.81 -19.20
N THR A 26 -21.99 8.10 -20.36
CA THR A 26 -21.45 7.69 -21.66
C THR A 26 -20.98 8.90 -22.47
N SER A 27 -20.39 8.67 -23.65
CA SER A 27 -20.21 9.73 -24.67
C SER A 27 -21.42 10.67 -24.87
N ALA A 28 -22.66 10.19 -24.69
CA ALA A 28 -23.89 10.98 -24.80
C ALA A 28 -24.13 11.96 -23.62
N ASP A 29 -23.36 11.85 -22.54
CA ASP A 29 -23.41 12.66 -21.33
C ASP A 29 -22.23 13.65 -21.25
N SER A 30 -21.46 13.79 -22.34
CA SER A 30 -20.34 14.73 -22.44
C SER A 30 -20.77 16.18 -22.12
N GLY A 31 -19.97 16.90 -21.34
CA GLY A 31 -20.26 18.24 -20.84
C GLY A 31 -21.23 18.30 -19.67
N SER A 32 -21.70 17.17 -19.13
CA SER A 32 -22.56 17.14 -17.93
C SER A 32 -21.79 17.39 -16.64
N SER A 33 -22.46 17.93 -15.63
CA SER A 33 -21.85 18.22 -14.32
C SER A 33 -22.71 17.73 -13.16
N PHE A 34 -22.08 17.15 -12.15
CA PHE A 34 -22.70 16.66 -10.91
C PHE A 34 -22.08 17.43 -9.75
N VAL A 35 -22.90 18.23 -9.05
CA VAL A 35 -22.40 19.27 -8.14
C VAL A 35 -23.15 19.23 -6.81
N GLY A 36 -22.44 19.09 -5.69
CA GLY A 36 -23.00 19.26 -4.36
C GLY A 36 -23.47 20.71 -4.13
N MET A 37 -24.65 20.90 -3.55
CA MET A 37 -25.13 22.24 -3.21
C MET A 37 -24.25 22.87 -2.14
N ALA A 38 -23.66 24.03 -2.46
CA ALA A 38 -22.73 24.75 -1.58
C ALA A 38 -23.27 24.89 -0.14
N GLY A 39 -22.45 24.49 0.84
CA GLY A 39 -22.78 24.51 2.26
C GLY A 39 -23.72 23.39 2.73
N GLN A 40 -23.98 22.37 1.90
CA GLN A 40 -24.73 21.16 2.26
C GLN A 40 -23.84 19.93 2.03
N ASN A 41 -23.96 18.92 2.90
CA ASN A 41 -23.25 17.66 2.73
C ASN A 41 -24.08 16.70 1.85
N ALA A 42 -23.69 16.55 0.59
CA ALA A 42 -24.28 15.61 -0.36
C ALA A 42 -23.42 14.34 -0.43
N VAL A 43 -23.89 13.26 0.21
CA VAL A 43 -23.16 11.99 0.33
C VAL A 43 -23.72 10.99 -0.68
N VAL A 44 -22.86 10.41 -1.50
CA VAL A 44 -23.17 9.27 -2.39
C VAL A 44 -22.54 8.03 -1.75
N SER A 45 -23.37 7.06 -1.39
CA SER A 45 -22.96 5.85 -0.67
C SER A 45 -23.21 4.62 -1.53
N GLY A 46 -22.25 3.70 -1.61
CA GLY A 46 -22.45 2.36 -2.18
C GLY A 46 -22.97 1.34 -1.16
N GLY A 47 -23.08 1.75 0.10
CA GLY A 47 -23.37 0.84 1.19
C GLY A 47 -24.86 0.65 1.42
N THR A 48 -25.23 -0.55 1.86
CA THR A 48 -26.60 -0.88 2.28
C THR A 48 -26.75 -0.63 3.79
N PRO A 49 -27.70 0.21 4.24
CA PRO A 49 -27.97 0.40 5.67
C PRO A 49 -28.42 -0.89 6.35
N VAL A 50 -27.67 -1.34 7.37
CA VAL A 50 -27.95 -2.57 8.11
C VAL A 50 -28.97 -2.27 9.20
N THR A 51 -30.16 -2.90 9.11
CA THR A 51 -31.29 -2.68 10.01
C THR A 51 -31.81 -4.01 10.57
N GLY A 52 -32.81 -3.95 11.47
CA GLY A 52 -33.39 -5.18 12.05
C GLY A 52 -32.53 -5.86 13.12
N TRP A 53 -31.50 -5.15 13.63
CA TRP A 53 -30.58 -5.62 14.65
C TRP A 53 -31.28 -6.21 15.89
N THR A 54 -30.89 -7.44 16.24
CA THR A 54 -31.29 -8.11 17.47
C THR A 54 -30.11 -8.18 18.44
N GLN A 55 -30.28 -7.71 19.66
CA GLN A 55 -29.26 -7.79 20.70
C GLN A 55 -29.16 -9.21 21.26
N GLY A 56 -28.01 -9.84 21.08
CA GLY A 56 -27.65 -11.14 21.65
C GLY A 56 -26.95 -11.02 23.01
N ALA A 57 -26.26 -12.10 23.38
CA ALA A 57 -25.42 -12.13 24.58
C ALA A 57 -24.10 -11.37 24.38
N ASN A 58 -23.43 -11.03 25.47
CA ASN A 58 -22.04 -10.52 25.50
C ASN A 58 -21.77 -9.25 24.65
N GLY A 59 -22.81 -8.48 24.33
CA GLY A 59 -22.71 -7.26 23.50
C GLY A 59 -22.73 -7.52 21.99
N ILE A 60 -22.87 -8.77 21.55
CA ILE A 60 -22.99 -9.13 20.13
C ILE A 60 -24.42 -8.86 19.67
N TRP A 61 -24.54 -8.10 18.60
CA TRP A 61 -25.78 -7.88 17.86
C TRP A 61 -25.74 -8.66 16.55
N SER A 62 -26.91 -9.09 16.06
CA SER A 62 -27.05 -9.80 14.78
C SER A 62 -28.09 -9.12 13.90
N ALA A 63 -27.79 -8.95 12.62
CA ALA A 63 -28.73 -8.49 11.60
C ALA A 63 -28.62 -9.34 10.33
N HIS A 64 -29.67 -9.35 9.52
CA HIS A 64 -29.69 -9.98 8.21
C HIS A 64 -29.39 -8.93 7.12
N VAL A 65 -28.55 -9.29 6.15
CA VAL A 65 -28.22 -8.50 4.97
C VAL A 65 -28.48 -9.36 3.73
N ASP A 66 -29.26 -8.84 2.79
CA ASP A 66 -29.59 -9.53 1.53
C ASP A 66 -28.49 -9.33 0.46
N ASP A 67 -27.23 -9.60 0.83
CA ASP A 67 -26.06 -9.59 -0.07
C ASP A 67 -25.37 -10.97 -0.03
N ALA A 68 -24.66 -11.32 -1.11
CA ALA A 68 -23.79 -12.49 -1.16
C ALA A 68 -22.47 -12.27 -0.40
N GLN A 69 -22.04 -11.01 -0.25
CA GLN A 69 -20.81 -10.64 0.44
C GLN A 69 -20.95 -9.29 1.14
N VAL A 70 -20.50 -9.21 2.40
CA VAL A 70 -20.21 -7.94 3.07
C VAL A 70 -18.70 -7.86 3.21
N LEU A 71 -18.12 -6.81 2.63
CA LEU A 71 -16.67 -6.59 2.63
C LEU A 71 -16.27 -5.63 3.76
N GLN A 72 -17.08 -4.61 4.01
CA GLN A 72 -16.86 -3.62 5.07
C GLN A 72 -18.14 -3.44 5.89
N LEU A 73 -17.99 -3.18 7.19
CA LEU A 73 -19.03 -2.59 8.01
C LEU A 73 -18.55 -1.23 8.53
N THR A 74 -19.30 -0.16 8.27
CA THR A 74 -19.10 1.14 8.92
C THR A 74 -20.22 1.39 9.93
N VAL A 75 -19.93 2.13 11.01
CA VAL A 75 -20.93 2.55 12.01
C VAL A 75 -20.76 4.04 12.27
N ASN A 76 -21.75 4.83 11.86
CA ASN A 76 -21.70 6.29 11.83
C ASN A 76 -20.50 6.86 11.05
N GLY A 77 -20.14 6.19 9.93
CA GLY A 77 -19.01 6.59 9.08
C GLY A 77 -17.63 6.11 9.57
N VAL A 78 -17.54 5.40 10.69
CA VAL A 78 -16.28 4.81 11.19
C VAL A 78 -16.22 3.34 10.80
N GLN A 79 -15.18 2.93 10.07
CA GLN A 79 -14.92 1.53 9.74
C GLN A 79 -14.79 0.67 11.00
N GLN A 80 -15.40 -0.52 10.98
CA GLN A 80 -15.32 -1.52 12.04
C GLN A 80 -14.33 -2.63 11.65
N VAL A 81 -13.69 -3.24 12.64
CA VAL A 81 -12.62 -4.23 12.44
C VAL A 81 -13.23 -5.59 12.08
N GLU A 82 -12.75 -6.26 11.02
CA GLU A 82 -13.13 -7.65 10.78
C GLU A 82 -12.67 -8.50 11.96
N SER A 83 -13.56 -9.34 12.51
CA SER A 83 -13.25 -10.24 13.61
C SER A 83 -12.11 -11.17 13.20
N ARG A 84 -11.05 -11.20 14.02
CA ARG A 84 -9.80 -11.89 13.68
C ARG A 84 -9.09 -12.40 14.91
N PHE A 85 -8.38 -13.52 14.77
CA PHE A 85 -7.38 -13.94 15.74
C PHE A 85 -5.96 -13.82 15.15
N PRO A 86 -5.03 -13.13 15.85
CA PRO A 86 -5.22 -12.38 17.09
C PRO A 86 -5.91 -11.04 16.83
N ASN A 87 -6.64 -10.56 17.83
CA ASN A 87 -7.28 -9.25 17.82
C ASN A 87 -6.23 -8.14 17.63
N VAL A 88 -6.63 -7.01 17.04
CA VAL A 88 -5.79 -5.82 16.92
C VAL A 88 -5.35 -5.32 18.31
N ASP A 89 -4.07 -5.02 18.48
CA ASP A 89 -3.58 -4.33 19.68
C ASP A 89 -3.84 -2.82 19.54
N PRO A 90 -4.73 -2.19 20.33
CA PRO A 90 -5.02 -0.76 20.21
C PRO A 90 -3.87 0.14 20.68
N SER A 91 -2.81 -0.42 21.29
CA SER A 91 -1.61 0.32 21.71
C SER A 91 -0.47 0.30 20.70
N ASP A 92 -0.47 -0.66 19.77
CA ASP A 92 0.40 -0.71 18.60
C ASP A 92 -0.34 -1.45 17.46
N PRO A 93 -1.27 -0.79 16.74
CA PRO A 93 -2.11 -1.44 15.73
C PRO A 93 -1.33 -1.91 14.50
N ILE A 94 -0.07 -1.49 14.36
CA ILE A 94 0.81 -1.86 13.25
C ILE A 94 1.64 -3.10 13.59
N ARG A 95 2.25 -3.17 14.78
CA ARG A 95 3.15 -4.28 15.18
C ARG A 95 2.52 -5.28 16.16
N GLY A 96 1.39 -4.96 16.77
CA GLY A 96 0.65 -5.85 17.66
C GLY A 96 -0.42 -6.70 16.95
N GLY A 97 -0.88 -7.76 17.60
CA GLY A 97 -1.98 -8.60 17.11
C GLY A 97 -1.65 -9.55 15.96
N TRP A 98 -0.38 -9.93 15.77
CA TRP A 98 0.06 -10.83 14.68
C TRP A 98 0.45 -12.23 15.15
N LEU A 99 0.16 -13.23 14.31
CA LEU A 99 0.80 -14.54 14.30
C LEU A 99 1.97 -14.55 13.30
N TRP A 100 2.84 -15.56 13.43
CA TRP A 100 4.03 -15.71 12.59
C TRP A 100 4.05 -17.05 11.88
N GLY A 101 4.45 -17.02 10.61
CA GLY A 101 4.72 -18.21 9.82
C GLY A 101 5.85 -19.05 10.40
N GLN A 102 6.05 -20.24 9.84
CA GLN A 102 7.09 -21.19 10.22
C GLN A 102 7.73 -21.77 8.96
N ASP A 103 8.88 -22.43 9.11
CA ASP A 103 9.52 -23.19 8.03
C ASP A 103 8.54 -24.17 7.37
N LEU A 104 8.36 -24.03 6.06
CA LEU A 104 7.54 -24.94 5.27
C LEU A 104 8.19 -26.33 5.15
N PRO A 105 7.44 -27.44 5.31
CA PRO A 105 7.95 -28.77 5.04
C PRO A 105 8.45 -28.93 3.60
N SER A 106 9.60 -29.57 3.43
CA SER A 106 10.22 -29.80 2.12
C SER A 106 9.22 -30.39 1.10
N GLY A 107 9.02 -29.67 -0.01
CA GLY A 107 8.10 -30.05 -1.09
C GLY A 107 6.69 -29.47 -0.99
N ALA A 108 6.41 -28.63 0.01
CA ALA A 108 5.29 -27.71 -0.03
C ALA A 108 5.52 -26.60 -1.06
N ASP A 109 4.42 -25.99 -1.54
CA ASP A 109 4.43 -24.85 -2.46
C ASP A 109 4.33 -23.55 -1.63
N PRO A 110 5.38 -22.71 -1.55
CA PRO A 110 5.39 -21.51 -0.70
C PRO A 110 4.44 -20.42 -1.17
N SER A 111 4.02 -20.42 -2.44
CA SER A 111 2.98 -19.52 -2.93
C SER A 111 1.58 -19.92 -2.47
N LYS A 112 1.38 -21.16 -1.99
CA LYS A 112 0.05 -21.74 -1.68
C LYS A 112 -0.06 -22.39 -0.31
N SER A 113 0.98 -22.29 0.51
CA SER A 113 1.06 -22.97 1.79
C SER A 113 1.67 -22.05 2.83
N LEU A 114 1.13 -22.07 4.05
CA LEU A 114 1.74 -21.41 5.21
C LEU A 114 1.82 -22.42 6.36
N ALA A 115 3.03 -22.69 6.84
CA ALA A 115 3.21 -23.40 8.10
C ALA A 115 3.01 -22.42 9.26
N PHE A 116 2.35 -22.90 10.32
CA PHE A 116 2.09 -22.15 11.54
C PHE A 116 2.47 -22.98 12.76
N ASN A 117 2.50 -22.35 13.93
CA ASN A 117 2.70 -23.04 15.21
C ASN A 117 1.35 -23.27 15.91
N PRO A 118 0.85 -24.51 16.04
CA PRO A 118 -0.45 -24.78 16.65
C PRO A 118 -0.56 -24.43 18.14
N SER A 119 0.55 -24.14 18.82
CA SER A 119 0.52 -23.72 20.23
C SER A 119 0.19 -22.24 20.44
N ASP A 120 0.24 -21.43 19.38
CA ASP A 120 -0.07 -19.99 19.44
C ASP A 120 -1.59 -19.73 19.38
N PHE A 121 -2.37 -20.76 19.06
CA PHE A 121 -3.84 -20.74 19.01
C PHE A 121 -4.44 -21.31 20.31
N PRO A 122 -5.17 -20.50 21.11
CA PRO A 122 -5.95 -21.00 22.23
C PRO A 122 -7.12 -21.88 21.75
N ALA A 123 -7.71 -22.64 22.66
CA ALA A 123 -8.82 -23.53 22.35
C ALA A 123 -10.06 -22.76 21.86
N GLY A 124 -10.32 -22.82 20.56
CA GLY A 124 -11.40 -22.10 19.88
C GLY A 124 -10.95 -21.46 18.57
N HIS A 125 -9.70 -20.98 18.52
CA HIS A 125 -9.16 -20.13 17.45
C HIS A 125 -8.33 -20.88 16.39
N ALA A 126 -8.20 -22.20 16.50
CA ALA A 126 -7.37 -22.96 15.57
C ALA A 126 -7.96 -22.89 14.15
N PRO A 127 -7.16 -22.62 13.10
CA PRO A 127 -7.67 -22.30 11.77
C PRO A 127 -8.48 -23.43 11.14
N GLN A 128 -9.57 -23.09 10.45
CA GLN A 128 -10.51 -23.98 9.80
C GLN A 128 -10.58 -23.77 8.28
N VAL A 129 -11.08 -24.77 7.58
CA VAL A 129 -11.32 -24.69 6.13
C VAL A 129 -12.46 -23.70 5.84
N GLY A 130 -12.19 -22.73 4.96
CA GLY A 130 -13.13 -21.68 4.57
C GLY A 130 -12.93 -20.33 5.28
N GLU A 131 -12.11 -20.26 6.33
CA GLU A 131 -11.69 -18.98 6.92
C GLU A 131 -10.70 -18.26 5.99
N THR A 132 -10.59 -16.94 6.15
CA THR A 132 -9.64 -16.09 5.42
C THR A 132 -8.40 -15.86 6.27
N VAL A 133 -7.23 -15.96 5.66
CA VAL A 133 -5.96 -15.54 6.25
C VAL A 133 -5.52 -14.26 5.57
N THR A 134 -5.34 -13.20 6.35
CA THR A 134 -4.66 -11.99 5.90
C THR A 134 -3.19 -12.12 6.27
N VAL A 135 -2.32 -12.21 5.27
CA VAL A 135 -0.90 -12.49 5.45
C VAL A 135 -0.05 -11.48 4.68
N PHE A 136 0.95 -10.90 5.34
CA PHE A 136 2.06 -10.25 4.64
C PHE A 136 3.05 -11.33 4.21
N SER A 137 3.50 -11.27 2.95
CA SER A 137 4.46 -12.23 2.39
C SER A 137 5.80 -12.25 3.15
N GLU A 138 6.66 -13.24 2.88
CA GLU A 138 7.93 -13.41 3.63
C GLU A 138 8.83 -12.16 3.56
N ASN A 139 8.86 -11.48 2.41
CA ASN A 139 9.58 -10.22 2.22
C ASN A 139 8.74 -8.97 2.61
N GLY A 140 7.48 -9.14 3.03
CA GLY A 140 6.61 -8.05 3.49
C GLY A 140 6.09 -7.07 2.43
N TYR A 141 6.31 -7.33 1.13
CA TYR A 141 6.00 -6.39 0.03
C TYR A 141 4.51 -6.20 -0.26
N ALA A 142 3.71 -7.22 0.04
CA ALA A 142 2.27 -7.24 -0.22
C ALA A 142 1.57 -7.95 0.94
N ASN A 143 0.29 -7.66 1.12
CA ASN A 143 -0.62 -8.48 1.89
C ASN A 143 -1.60 -9.20 0.96
N ASP A 144 -1.92 -10.44 1.29
CA ASP A 144 -2.84 -11.30 0.56
C ASP A 144 -4.01 -11.72 1.46
N HIS A 145 -5.21 -11.80 0.89
CA HIS A 145 -6.43 -12.31 1.53
C HIS A 145 -6.75 -13.71 1.00
N LEU A 146 -6.31 -14.75 1.71
CA LEU A 146 -6.26 -16.12 1.22
C LEU A 146 -7.25 -17.04 1.94
N THR A 147 -8.18 -17.67 1.22
CA THR A 147 -9.11 -18.65 1.81
C THR A 147 -8.42 -19.99 2.07
N ILE A 148 -8.56 -20.53 3.29
CA ILE A 148 -8.00 -21.82 3.68
C ILE A 148 -8.74 -22.96 2.96
N ALA A 149 -8.04 -23.67 2.07
CA ALA A 149 -8.54 -24.85 1.35
C ALA A 149 -8.37 -26.15 2.17
N SER A 150 -7.30 -26.28 2.95
CA SER A 150 -7.08 -27.43 3.84
C SER A 150 -6.11 -27.10 4.98
N VAL A 151 -6.23 -27.84 6.10
CA VAL A 151 -5.31 -27.76 7.24
C VAL A 151 -4.80 -29.17 7.54
N ASN A 152 -3.50 -29.39 7.35
CA ASN A 152 -2.85 -30.70 7.51
C ASN A 152 -1.78 -30.62 8.61
N GLY A 153 -2.19 -30.92 9.85
CA GLY A 153 -1.31 -30.79 11.01
C GLY A 153 -1.07 -29.31 11.34
N ASN A 154 0.10 -28.79 10.95
CA ASN A 154 0.51 -27.40 11.18
C ASN A 154 0.74 -26.61 9.89
N VAL A 155 0.19 -27.08 8.76
CA VAL A 155 0.27 -26.41 7.46
C VAL A 155 -1.14 -26.10 6.96
N MET A 156 -1.40 -24.82 6.67
CA MET A 156 -2.55 -24.37 5.88
C MET A 156 -2.18 -24.39 4.40
N THR A 157 -3.13 -24.75 3.54
CA THR A 157 -3.01 -24.58 2.08
C THR A 157 -4.16 -23.73 1.58
N PHE A 158 -3.91 -22.85 0.61
CA PHE A 158 -4.88 -21.86 0.14
C PHE A 158 -5.55 -22.23 -1.19
N THR A 159 -6.70 -21.61 -1.48
CA THR A 159 -7.43 -21.79 -2.75
C THR A 159 -6.78 -21.06 -3.93
N SER A 160 -6.11 -19.95 -3.65
CA SER A 160 -5.33 -19.10 -4.57
C SER A 160 -3.84 -19.15 -4.21
N ALA A 161 -2.99 -18.63 -5.10
CA ALA A 161 -1.62 -18.28 -4.74
C ALA A 161 -1.60 -16.92 -4.02
N ALA A 162 -0.64 -16.74 -3.13
CA ALA A 162 -0.16 -15.44 -2.69
C ALA A 162 0.62 -14.73 -3.80
N ASN A 163 0.75 -13.40 -3.73
CA ASN A 163 1.53 -12.62 -4.69
C ASN A 163 3.05 -12.90 -4.61
N TYR A 164 3.53 -13.30 -3.44
CA TYR A 164 4.92 -13.66 -3.16
C TYR A 164 5.00 -14.88 -2.24
N ASP A 165 6.16 -15.50 -2.15
CA ASP A 165 6.39 -16.65 -1.28
C ASP A 165 6.07 -16.34 0.20
N LEU A 166 5.47 -17.32 0.87
CA LEU A 166 5.14 -17.30 2.29
C LEU A 166 6.14 -18.16 3.08
N GLY A 167 6.52 -17.71 4.28
CA GLY A 167 7.53 -18.37 5.07
C GLY A 167 7.62 -17.89 6.52
N ALA A 168 8.79 -18.02 7.15
CA ALA A 168 8.94 -17.82 8.60
C ALA A 168 8.87 -16.34 9.03
N ALA A 169 9.19 -15.41 8.12
CA ALA A 169 9.06 -13.98 8.34
C ALA A 169 7.69 -13.40 7.95
N SER A 170 6.77 -14.22 7.41
CA SER A 170 5.39 -13.82 7.14
C SER A 170 4.60 -13.59 8.42
N ARG A 171 4.01 -12.40 8.58
CA ARG A 171 3.07 -12.08 9.66
C ARG A 171 1.63 -12.21 9.17
N PHE A 172 0.74 -12.77 9.98
CA PHE A 172 -0.65 -13.01 9.57
C PHE A 172 -1.66 -12.95 10.72
N PHE A 173 -2.94 -12.89 10.35
CA PHE A 173 -4.08 -13.19 11.22
C PHE A 173 -5.10 -14.05 10.46
N VAL A 174 -6.00 -14.70 11.20
CA VAL A 174 -7.09 -15.54 10.65
C VAL A 174 -8.41 -14.86 10.98
N SER A 175 -9.36 -14.78 10.03
CA SER A 175 -10.69 -14.25 10.31
C SER A 175 -11.52 -15.21 11.16
N GLU A 176 -12.33 -14.66 12.05
CA GLU A 176 -13.09 -15.40 13.06
C GLU A 176 -14.60 -15.26 12.81
N PRO A 177 -15.40 -16.34 12.93
CA PRO A 177 -16.83 -16.29 12.63
C PRO A 177 -17.64 -15.53 13.68
N VAL A 178 -17.10 -15.22 14.86
CA VAL A 178 -17.83 -14.57 15.96
C VAL A 178 -16.98 -13.48 16.63
N PRO A 179 -17.40 -12.20 16.60
CA PRO A 179 -16.63 -11.10 17.19
C PRO A 179 -16.50 -11.20 18.71
N ASP A 180 -15.28 -11.08 19.20
CA ASP A 180 -14.92 -11.23 20.62
C ASP A 180 -14.49 -9.91 21.27
N SER A 181 -14.07 -8.93 20.48
CA SER A 181 -13.65 -7.59 20.91
C SER A 181 -14.62 -6.48 20.46
N VAL A 182 -14.68 -5.38 21.22
CA VAL A 182 -15.62 -4.29 20.93
C VAL A 182 -15.21 -3.55 19.67
N GLY A 183 -16.13 -3.38 18.72
CA GLY A 183 -15.85 -2.82 17.40
C GLY A 183 -15.56 -3.88 16.33
N GLU A 184 -15.56 -5.17 16.68
CA GLU A 184 -15.43 -6.24 15.70
C GLU A 184 -16.75 -6.67 15.07
N TRP A 185 -16.70 -7.09 13.81
CA TRP A 185 -17.83 -7.67 13.08
C TRP A 185 -17.42 -8.91 12.26
N SER A 186 -18.39 -9.76 11.92
CA SER A 186 -18.22 -10.88 11.00
C SER A 186 -19.45 -11.05 10.11
N PHE A 187 -19.32 -11.75 8.98
CA PHE A 187 -20.42 -12.04 8.06
C PHE A 187 -20.46 -13.53 7.66
N ASP A 188 -21.61 -14.16 7.87
CA ASP A 188 -21.90 -15.51 7.38
C ASP A 188 -22.70 -15.44 6.08
N SER A 189 -22.02 -15.68 4.95
CA SER A 189 -22.61 -15.67 3.61
C SER A 189 -23.57 -16.84 3.33
N GLN A 190 -23.60 -17.89 4.16
CA GLN A 190 -24.58 -18.98 4.02
C GLN A 190 -25.93 -18.59 4.61
N THR A 191 -25.95 -17.72 5.61
CA THR A 191 -27.17 -17.27 6.28
C THR A 191 -27.54 -15.81 5.98
N GLY A 192 -26.63 -15.01 5.41
CA GLY A 192 -26.79 -13.57 5.23
C GLY A 192 -26.66 -12.79 6.55
N THR A 193 -25.99 -13.35 7.56
CA THR A 193 -25.98 -12.78 8.91
C THR A 193 -24.71 -11.96 9.17
N VAL A 194 -24.86 -10.67 9.47
CA VAL A 194 -23.80 -9.86 10.08
C VAL A 194 -23.89 -9.99 11.60
N LEU A 195 -22.77 -10.32 12.24
CA LEU A 195 -22.58 -10.17 13.69
C LEU A 195 -21.73 -8.94 13.96
N PHE A 196 -22.07 -8.15 14.98
CA PHE A 196 -21.31 -6.97 15.39
C PHE A 196 -21.25 -6.88 16.92
N LYS A 197 -20.04 -6.86 17.48
CA LYS A 197 -19.83 -6.67 18.91
C LYS A 197 -19.78 -5.19 19.25
N ALA A 198 -20.97 -4.63 19.38
CA ALA A 198 -21.16 -3.20 19.49
C ALA A 198 -20.67 -2.60 20.82
N PRO A 199 -20.20 -1.34 20.82
CA PRO A 199 -19.91 -0.60 22.05
C PRO A 199 -21.18 -0.36 22.89
N ALA A 200 -20.97 -0.09 24.18
CA ALA A 200 -22.06 0.20 25.10
C ALA A 200 -22.84 1.45 24.65
N GLY A 201 -24.15 1.30 24.46
CA GLY A 201 -25.04 2.38 24.01
C GLY A 201 -25.39 2.36 22.52
N PHE A 202 -24.85 1.43 21.73
CA PHE A 202 -25.34 1.19 20.36
C PHE A 202 -26.84 0.90 20.34
N THR A 203 -27.55 1.54 19.41
CA THR A 203 -29.02 1.50 19.32
C THR A 203 -29.55 0.66 18.16
N GLY A 204 -28.69 0.03 17.36
CA GLY A 204 -29.08 -0.61 16.10
C GLY A 204 -29.22 0.38 14.92
N GLU A 205 -28.62 1.56 15.01
CA GLU A 205 -28.72 2.64 14.01
C GLU A 205 -27.32 3.04 13.50
N GLY A 206 -27.27 3.56 12.27
CA GLY A 206 -26.04 4.11 11.68
C GLY A 206 -25.05 3.08 11.14
N ALA A 207 -25.38 1.78 11.17
CA ALA A 207 -24.56 0.73 10.57
C ALA A 207 -24.82 0.63 9.04
N VAL A 208 -23.76 0.53 8.25
CA VAL A 208 -23.81 0.39 6.79
C VAL A 208 -22.84 -0.71 6.36
N ALA A 209 -23.30 -1.60 5.48
CA ALA A 209 -22.50 -2.68 4.90
C ALA A 209 -22.12 -2.34 3.46
N SER A 210 -20.82 -2.37 3.14
CA SER A 210 -20.29 -2.07 1.80
C SER A 210 -20.07 -3.36 1.00
N SER A 211 -20.40 -3.31 -0.29
CA SER A 211 -20.12 -4.37 -1.28
C SER A 211 -19.34 -3.82 -2.48
N ASP A 212 -18.99 -4.70 -3.41
CA ASP A 212 -18.08 -4.41 -4.53
C ASP A 212 -18.81 -3.80 -5.74
N HIS A 213 -18.86 -2.46 -5.80
CA HIS A 213 -19.30 -1.73 -7.00
C HIS A 213 -18.85 -0.26 -7.06
N SER A 214 -18.72 0.26 -8.28
CA SER A 214 -18.39 1.67 -8.57
C SER A 214 -19.60 2.61 -8.42
N LEU A 215 -19.41 3.86 -7.97
CA LEU A 215 -20.52 4.83 -7.82
C LEU A 215 -20.78 5.61 -9.12
N PHE A 216 -19.71 6.00 -9.81
CA PHE A 216 -19.72 6.60 -11.14
C PHE A 216 -18.86 5.79 -12.09
N VAL A 217 -19.34 5.56 -13.31
CA VAL A 217 -18.56 4.96 -14.41
C VAL A 217 -18.65 5.90 -15.59
N VAL A 218 -17.54 6.46 -16.03
CA VAL A 218 -17.45 7.44 -17.12
C VAL A 218 -16.80 6.77 -18.33
N ASP A 219 -17.58 6.46 -19.36
CA ASP A 219 -17.18 5.63 -20.51
C ASP A 219 -17.28 6.43 -21.83
N GLY A 220 -16.11 6.79 -22.38
CA GLY A 220 -16.00 7.55 -23.64
C GLY A 220 -16.60 8.97 -23.61
N ALA A 221 -16.81 9.52 -22.41
CA ALA A 221 -17.36 10.86 -22.21
C ALA A 221 -16.27 11.93 -22.16
N ASN A 222 -16.61 13.16 -22.56
CA ASN A 222 -15.69 14.30 -22.51
C ASN A 222 -16.25 15.44 -21.67
N ASP A 223 -15.38 16.25 -21.07
CA ASP A 223 -15.74 17.47 -20.32
C ASP A 223 -16.76 17.23 -19.17
N VAL A 224 -16.78 16.03 -18.58
CA VAL A 224 -17.64 15.73 -17.43
C VAL A 224 -17.07 16.40 -16.17
N SER A 225 -17.91 16.84 -15.25
CA SER A 225 -17.49 17.42 -13.96
C SER A 225 -18.20 16.77 -12.79
N ILE A 226 -17.45 16.38 -11.75
CA ILE A 226 -17.95 15.79 -10.50
C ILE A 226 -17.34 16.59 -9.35
N LYS A 227 -18.17 17.36 -8.62
CA LYS A 227 -17.68 18.39 -7.69
C LYS A 227 -18.45 18.52 -6.39
N GLY A 228 -17.76 18.72 -5.27
CA GLY A 228 -18.39 19.05 -3.98
C GLY A 228 -19.24 17.92 -3.38
N LEU A 229 -18.96 16.66 -3.73
CA LEU A 229 -19.66 15.47 -3.21
C LEU A 229 -18.81 14.74 -2.17
N THR A 230 -19.46 13.99 -1.27
CA THR A 230 -18.79 12.95 -0.48
C THR A 230 -19.10 11.59 -1.10
N PHE A 231 -18.09 10.72 -1.23
CA PHE A 231 -18.19 9.34 -1.69
C PHE A 231 -17.81 8.39 -0.55
N THR A 232 -18.62 7.37 -0.30
CA THR A 232 -18.41 6.45 0.83
C THR A 232 -19.01 5.07 0.61
N ASP A 233 -18.61 4.14 1.46
CA ASP A 233 -19.17 2.79 1.60
C ASP A 233 -19.11 1.97 0.30
N THR A 234 -17.99 2.03 -0.41
CA THR A 234 -17.65 1.01 -1.44
C THR A 234 -16.49 0.17 -0.95
N ALA A 235 -16.44 -1.08 -1.39
CA ALA A 235 -15.32 -1.97 -1.11
C ALA A 235 -14.82 -2.62 -2.40
N ALA A 236 -13.71 -3.34 -2.33
CA ALA A 236 -13.20 -4.15 -3.43
C ALA A 236 -12.99 -5.60 -2.97
N VAL A 237 -13.29 -6.58 -3.83
CA VAL A 237 -13.09 -8.00 -3.52
C VAL A 237 -11.61 -8.37 -3.31
N ALA A 238 -11.37 -9.51 -2.64
CA ALA A 238 -10.03 -10.06 -2.49
C ALA A 238 -9.37 -10.37 -3.86
N GLY A 239 -8.15 -9.88 -4.04
CA GLY A 239 -7.42 -9.83 -5.31
C GLY A 239 -6.94 -8.40 -5.56
N ASP A 240 -6.71 -8.04 -6.82
CA ASP A 240 -6.49 -6.64 -7.20
C ASP A 240 -7.81 -5.86 -7.10
N PRO A 241 -7.79 -4.59 -6.65
CA PRO A 241 -9.00 -3.79 -6.45
C PRO A 241 -9.68 -3.50 -7.80
N ALA A 242 -10.79 -4.19 -8.06
CA ALA A 242 -11.50 -4.12 -9.34
C ALA A 242 -12.48 -2.95 -9.48
N THR A 243 -12.77 -2.21 -8.39
CA THR A 243 -13.78 -1.14 -8.36
C THR A 243 -13.28 0.12 -7.67
N ALA A 244 -13.78 1.27 -8.12
CA ALA A 244 -13.47 2.58 -7.58
C ALA A 244 -14.75 3.41 -7.39
N ALA A 245 -14.74 4.37 -6.47
CA ALA A 245 -15.86 5.30 -6.32
C ALA A 245 -16.15 6.06 -7.64
N ILE A 246 -15.09 6.45 -8.38
CA ILE A 246 -15.20 6.96 -9.75
C ILE A 246 -14.26 6.16 -10.68
N GLU A 247 -14.85 5.49 -11.65
CA GLU A 247 -14.17 4.68 -12.67
C GLU A 247 -14.27 5.38 -14.03
N VAL A 248 -13.18 5.45 -14.80
CA VAL A 248 -13.07 6.29 -15.99
C VAL A 248 -12.38 5.54 -17.12
N HIS A 249 -13.04 5.42 -18.28
CA HIS A 249 -12.57 4.71 -19.47
C HIS A 249 -12.61 5.62 -20.70
N ASP A 250 -11.51 5.67 -21.45
CA ASP A 250 -11.38 6.39 -22.73
C ASP A 250 -11.93 7.83 -22.72
N ALA A 251 -11.77 8.54 -21.59
CA ALA A 251 -12.38 9.84 -21.33
C ALA A 251 -11.36 10.99 -21.31
N THR A 252 -11.78 12.18 -21.73
CA THR A 252 -10.91 13.37 -21.73
C THR A 252 -11.58 14.62 -21.13
N GLY A 253 -10.79 15.48 -20.48
CA GLY A 253 -11.29 16.71 -19.86
C GLY A 253 -12.21 16.50 -18.65
N LEU A 254 -12.26 15.29 -18.07
CA LEU A 254 -12.94 15.05 -16.80
C LEU A 254 -12.37 15.97 -15.72
N THR A 255 -13.23 16.54 -14.88
CA THR A 255 -12.83 17.28 -13.67
C THR A 255 -13.46 16.66 -12.43
N VAL A 256 -12.64 16.04 -11.57
CA VAL A 256 -13.03 15.59 -10.23
C VAL A 256 -12.44 16.57 -9.22
N GLU A 257 -13.26 17.49 -8.69
CA GLU A 257 -12.78 18.65 -7.91
C GLU A 257 -13.55 18.91 -6.61
N SER A 258 -12.84 19.20 -5.52
CA SER A 258 -13.43 19.53 -4.20
C SER A 258 -14.36 18.44 -3.63
N ASN A 259 -14.08 17.17 -3.89
CA ASN A 259 -14.83 16.04 -3.31
C ASN A 259 -14.12 15.47 -2.07
N HIS A 260 -14.84 14.67 -1.30
CA HIS A 260 -14.32 13.91 -0.17
C HIS A 260 -14.59 12.42 -0.41
N PHE A 261 -13.57 11.57 -0.33
CA PHE A 261 -13.66 10.12 -0.47
C PHE A 261 -13.30 9.51 0.88
N VAL A 262 -14.19 8.69 1.45
CA VAL A 262 -13.94 8.05 2.75
C VAL A 262 -14.54 6.65 2.78
N ASN A 263 -13.82 5.64 3.31
CA ASN A 263 -14.30 4.25 3.32
C ASN A 263 -14.69 3.74 1.90
N VAL A 264 -13.79 3.88 0.92
CA VAL A 264 -14.00 3.42 -0.47
C VAL A 264 -12.89 2.46 -0.92
N GLY A 265 -13.20 1.61 -1.91
CA GLY A 265 -12.27 0.63 -2.51
C GLY A 265 -11.01 1.29 -3.09
N VAL A 266 -11.15 1.85 -4.29
CA VAL A 266 -10.25 2.87 -4.87
C VAL A 266 -11.02 4.19 -4.94
N GLY A 267 -10.34 5.33 -4.78
CA GLY A 267 -10.99 6.64 -4.89
C GLY A 267 -11.38 6.98 -6.33
N VAL A 268 -10.40 7.20 -7.19
CA VAL A 268 -10.59 7.44 -8.63
C VAL A 268 -9.63 6.57 -9.45
N VAL A 269 -10.12 5.89 -10.48
CA VAL A 269 -9.28 5.16 -11.43
C VAL A 269 -9.49 5.64 -12.87
N LEU A 270 -8.38 5.83 -13.60
CA LEU A 270 -8.34 6.14 -15.02
C LEU A 270 -7.84 4.92 -15.80
N HIS A 271 -8.55 4.54 -16.87
CA HIS A 271 -8.26 3.39 -17.74
C HIS A 271 -8.27 3.77 -19.23
N GLY A 272 -7.62 2.92 -20.04
CA GLY A 272 -7.62 3.06 -21.50
C GLY A 272 -6.92 4.34 -21.97
N ASP A 273 -7.41 4.94 -23.05
CA ASP A 273 -6.85 6.16 -23.65
C ASP A 273 -7.19 7.44 -22.84
N SER A 274 -7.57 7.31 -21.56
CA SER A 274 -8.01 8.43 -20.71
C SER A 274 -6.88 9.45 -20.50
N SER A 275 -7.13 10.69 -20.93
CA SER A 275 -6.09 11.71 -21.03
C SER A 275 -6.60 13.15 -20.85
N GLY A 276 -5.73 14.03 -20.34
CA GLY A 276 -6.08 15.43 -20.09
C GLY A 276 -7.15 15.64 -19.02
N ASN A 277 -7.29 14.69 -18.08
CA ASN A 277 -8.23 14.77 -16.97
C ASN A 277 -7.59 15.46 -15.76
N LEU A 278 -8.41 16.12 -14.93
CA LEU A 278 -8.01 16.83 -13.72
C LEU A 278 -8.67 16.20 -12.50
N ILE A 279 -7.87 15.69 -11.56
CA ILE A 279 -8.31 15.23 -10.25
C ILE A 279 -7.63 16.14 -9.23
N SER A 280 -8.38 17.10 -8.67
CA SER A 280 -7.77 18.14 -7.85
C SER A 280 -8.57 18.63 -6.64
N SER A 281 -7.84 19.09 -5.62
CA SER A 281 -8.45 19.66 -4.39
C SER A 281 -9.45 18.72 -3.71
N ASN A 282 -9.30 17.40 -3.86
CA ASN A 282 -10.11 16.40 -3.16
C ASN A 282 -9.40 15.95 -1.87
N THR A 283 -10.19 15.47 -0.91
CA THR A 283 -9.67 14.74 0.26
C THR A 283 -9.97 13.25 0.12
N PHE A 284 -9.02 12.39 0.48
CA PHE A 284 -9.15 10.94 0.57
C PHE A 284 -8.73 10.48 1.97
N GLU A 285 -9.64 9.85 2.72
CA GLU A 285 -9.43 9.35 4.08
C GLU A 285 -9.83 7.86 4.15
N HIS A 286 -9.09 6.97 4.82
CA HIS A 286 -9.46 5.55 5.00
C HIS A 286 -9.86 4.84 3.68
N ILE A 287 -8.92 4.80 2.73
CA ILE A 287 -9.10 4.16 1.43
C ILE A 287 -8.53 2.74 1.48
N TRP A 288 -9.25 1.75 0.96
CA TRP A 288 -8.83 0.35 0.98
C TRP A 288 -7.58 0.09 0.15
N SER A 289 -7.48 0.70 -1.03
CA SER A 289 -6.31 0.68 -1.91
C SER A 289 -5.87 2.12 -2.24
N SER A 290 -5.36 2.36 -3.44
CA SER A 290 -4.97 3.66 -3.96
C SER A 290 -6.12 4.68 -3.88
N ALA A 291 -5.79 5.90 -3.45
CA ALA A 291 -6.70 7.03 -3.57
C ALA A 291 -6.94 7.37 -5.05
N ILE A 292 -5.87 7.34 -5.85
CA ILE A 292 -5.89 7.63 -7.29
C ILE A 292 -5.04 6.60 -8.02
N ALA A 293 -5.59 5.98 -9.07
CA ALA A 293 -4.89 5.01 -9.90
C ALA A 293 -4.95 5.39 -11.39
N LEU A 294 -3.82 5.30 -12.08
CA LEU A 294 -3.67 5.51 -13.52
C LEU A 294 -3.20 4.20 -14.16
N SER A 295 -4.14 3.49 -14.80
CA SER A 295 -3.90 2.20 -15.43
C SER A 295 -3.15 2.31 -16.76
N PRO A 296 -2.66 1.17 -17.30
CA PRO A 296 -2.04 1.08 -18.61
C PRO A 296 -2.78 1.85 -19.73
N GLY A 297 -2.03 2.65 -20.49
CA GLY A 297 -2.49 3.42 -21.65
C GLY A 297 -2.84 4.88 -21.36
N THR A 298 -3.08 5.23 -20.10
CA THR A 298 -3.45 6.59 -19.70
C THR A 298 -2.28 7.56 -19.87
N SER A 299 -2.58 8.84 -20.16
CA SER A 299 -1.51 9.85 -20.29
C SER A 299 -1.95 11.30 -20.12
N GLY A 300 -1.02 12.18 -19.74
CA GLY A 300 -1.26 13.63 -19.74
C GLY A 300 -2.31 14.11 -18.74
N ASN A 301 -2.55 13.36 -17.66
CA ASN A 301 -3.51 13.73 -16.62
C ASN A 301 -2.85 14.60 -15.53
N GLN A 302 -3.66 15.37 -14.80
CA GLN A 302 -3.22 16.28 -13.74
C GLN A 302 -3.81 15.85 -12.40
N ILE A 303 -2.95 15.42 -11.49
CA ILE A 303 -3.28 15.01 -10.13
C ILE A 303 -2.71 16.07 -9.18
N SER A 304 -3.52 17.07 -8.85
CA SER A 304 -3.01 18.32 -8.26
C SER A 304 -3.73 18.73 -6.97
N ASN A 305 -3.00 19.17 -5.95
CA ASN A 305 -3.58 19.84 -4.77
C ASN A 305 -4.52 18.94 -3.92
N ASN A 306 -4.42 17.62 -3.97
CA ASN A 306 -5.24 16.70 -3.18
C ASN A 306 -4.62 16.42 -1.79
N VAL A 307 -5.46 16.10 -0.80
CA VAL A 307 -5.03 15.58 0.51
C VAL A 307 -5.38 14.09 0.57
N ILE A 308 -4.42 13.24 0.90
CA ILE A 308 -4.59 11.80 1.06
C ILE A 308 -4.03 11.39 2.41
N ASP A 309 -4.85 10.81 3.27
CA ASP A 309 -4.47 10.30 4.58
C ASP A 309 -5.02 8.88 4.78
N HIS A 310 -4.20 7.95 5.27
CA HIS A 310 -4.61 6.55 5.48
C HIS A 310 -5.24 5.89 4.22
N SER A 311 -4.54 5.91 3.08
CA SER A 311 -4.89 5.04 1.94
C SER A 311 -4.24 3.67 2.06
N ASN A 312 -4.65 2.73 1.21
CA ASN A 312 -4.09 1.38 1.10
C ASN A 312 -4.27 0.51 2.37
N GLU A 313 -5.27 0.78 3.21
CA GLU A 313 -5.48 0.07 4.49
C GLU A 313 -5.82 -1.43 4.34
N ALA A 314 -6.33 -1.85 3.19
CA ALA A 314 -6.66 -3.25 2.89
C ALA A 314 -5.73 -3.88 1.82
N PHE A 315 -5.13 -3.07 0.94
CA PHE A 315 -4.25 -3.50 -0.15
C PHE A 315 -2.96 -2.66 -0.16
N VAL A 316 -1.97 -3.12 0.60
CA VAL A 316 -0.75 -2.37 0.92
C VAL A 316 0.27 -2.32 -0.21
N GLN A 317 0.10 -3.13 -1.26
CA GLN A 317 1.12 -3.34 -2.29
C GLN A 317 1.26 -2.18 -3.29
N PHE A 318 0.21 -1.37 -3.45
CA PHE A 318 0.14 -0.23 -4.38
C PHE A 318 0.57 1.09 -3.71
N GLY A 319 0.77 2.14 -4.51
CA GLY A 319 0.89 3.50 -3.99
C GLY A 319 -0.46 4.21 -3.78
N SER A 320 -0.44 5.31 -3.04
CA SER A 320 -1.62 6.17 -2.84
C SER A 320 -2.04 6.86 -4.13
N ILE A 321 -1.06 7.37 -4.87
CA ILE A 321 -1.16 7.74 -6.29
C ILE A 321 -0.34 6.70 -7.07
N ASP A 322 -1.03 5.75 -7.72
CA ASP A 322 -0.40 4.63 -8.42
C ASP A 322 -0.47 4.84 -9.93
N MET A 323 0.69 4.77 -10.61
CA MET A 323 0.81 4.88 -12.06
C MET A 323 1.36 3.57 -12.61
N GLN A 324 0.61 2.91 -13.50
CA GLN A 324 1.00 1.67 -14.15
C GLN A 324 1.06 1.90 -15.65
N GLU A 325 2.26 1.85 -16.23
CA GLU A 325 2.53 2.01 -17.66
C GLU A 325 1.81 3.25 -18.27
N SER A 326 1.90 4.36 -17.54
CA SER A 326 1.22 5.64 -17.80
C SER A 326 2.26 6.75 -18.03
N ALA A 327 1.95 7.73 -18.88
CA ALA A 327 2.94 8.69 -19.37
C ALA A 327 2.53 10.17 -19.30
N HIS A 328 3.52 11.05 -19.15
CA HIS A 328 3.36 12.50 -19.25
C HIS A 328 2.35 13.15 -18.30
N ASN A 329 2.02 12.50 -17.18
CA ASN A 329 1.16 13.03 -16.15
C ASN A 329 1.89 14.09 -15.31
N GLN A 330 1.13 14.99 -14.69
CA GLN A 330 1.61 15.95 -13.70
C GLN A 330 1.02 15.59 -12.34
N ILE A 331 1.89 15.29 -11.38
CA ILE A 331 1.53 14.91 -10.01
C ILE A 331 2.10 15.99 -9.08
N ASP A 332 1.27 16.98 -8.72
CA ASP A 332 1.76 18.20 -8.08
C ASP A 332 0.99 18.70 -6.85
N HIS A 333 1.69 19.33 -5.90
CA HIS A 333 1.08 19.94 -4.72
C HIS A 333 0.16 19.00 -3.89
N ASN A 334 0.32 17.68 -3.96
CA ASN A 334 -0.49 16.77 -3.13
C ASN A 334 0.13 16.66 -1.73
N THR A 335 -0.71 16.56 -0.69
CA THR A 335 -0.30 16.16 0.66
C THR A 335 -0.64 14.68 0.84
N ILE A 336 0.33 13.84 1.19
CA ILE A 336 0.12 12.40 1.39
C ILE A 336 0.69 11.97 2.75
N THR A 337 -0.14 11.39 3.61
CA THR A 337 0.21 11.04 4.99
C THR A 337 -0.25 9.66 5.44
N ASN A 338 0.54 9.02 6.31
CA ASN A 338 0.21 7.78 7.01
C ASN A 338 -0.15 6.59 6.09
N VAL A 339 0.72 6.29 5.13
CA VAL A 339 0.48 5.26 4.10
C VAL A 339 1.41 4.05 4.29
N PRO A 340 0.93 2.82 4.01
CA PRO A 340 1.64 1.59 4.39
C PRO A 340 2.89 1.32 3.55
N ARG A 341 2.90 1.74 2.29
CA ARG A 341 3.98 1.53 1.30
C ARG A 341 4.31 2.84 0.56
N PHE A 342 4.13 2.90 -0.76
CA PHE A 342 4.49 4.06 -1.58
C PHE A 342 3.44 5.17 -1.40
N ALA A 343 3.87 6.43 -1.41
CA ALA A 343 2.92 7.55 -1.53
C ALA A 343 2.62 7.84 -3.01
N ILE A 344 3.65 7.83 -3.85
CA ILE A 344 3.56 7.94 -5.30
C ILE A 344 4.37 6.79 -5.91
N SER A 345 3.74 5.97 -6.74
CA SER A 345 4.40 4.86 -7.45
C SER A 345 4.26 4.98 -8.97
N GLU A 346 5.31 4.58 -9.68
CA GLU A 346 5.29 4.31 -11.11
C GLU A 346 5.85 2.92 -11.40
N ILE A 347 5.11 2.12 -12.18
CA ILE A 347 5.44 0.73 -12.48
C ILE A 347 5.35 0.51 -14.00
N ASN A 348 6.47 0.14 -14.63
CA ASN A 348 6.56 -0.05 -16.08
C ASN A 348 7.12 -1.45 -16.43
N TYR A 349 6.46 -2.16 -17.35
CA TYR A 349 6.83 -3.52 -17.76
C TYR A 349 6.93 -3.73 -19.28
N ASP A 350 5.95 -3.29 -20.08
CA ASP A 350 5.93 -3.52 -21.53
C ASP A 350 6.64 -2.40 -22.32
N PRO A 351 7.83 -2.65 -22.92
CA PRO A 351 8.56 -1.67 -23.73
C PRO A 351 7.89 -1.32 -25.07
N ASN A 352 6.73 -1.89 -25.38
CA ASN A 352 5.89 -1.46 -26.50
C ASN A 352 4.87 -0.39 -26.10
N GLN A 353 4.70 -0.15 -24.80
CA GLN A 353 3.83 0.89 -24.25
C GLN A 353 4.64 2.16 -23.93
N VAL A 354 4.03 3.33 -24.11
CA VAL A 354 4.68 4.59 -23.73
C VAL A 354 4.39 4.84 -22.27
N SER A 355 5.45 4.91 -21.48
CA SER A 355 5.45 5.03 -20.02
C SER A 355 6.44 6.11 -19.56
N GLY A 356 6.26 6.62 -18.34
CA GLY A 356 7.14 7.62 -17.74
C GLY A 356 7.11 8.99 -18.39
N GLY A 357 8.15 9.77 -18.14
CA GLY A 357 8.22 11.18 -18.56
C GLY A 357 7.15 12.02 -17.86
N ASN A 358 6.78 11.60 -16.65
CA ASN A 358 5.89 12.28 -15.72
C ASN A 358 6.65 13.40 -14.99
N VAL A 359 5.89 14.32 -14.38
CA VAL A 359 6.44 15.40 -13.56
C VAL A 359 5.84 15.29 -12.16
N ILE A 360 6.67 14.89 -11.20
CA ILE A 360 6.30 14.70 -9.79
C ILE A 360 6.92 15.84 -8.99
N GLU A 361 6.13 16.87 -8.68
CA GLU A 361 6.67 18.12 -8.15
C GLU A 361 5.89 18.80 -7.02
N TYR A 362 6.58 19.44 -6.08
CA TYR A 362 5.96 20.17 -4.96
C TYR A 362 5.01 19.32 -4.09
N ASN A 363 5.10 17.99 -4.08
CA ASN A 363 4.30 17.16 -3.17
C ASN A 363 4.88 17.23 -1.75
N ASN A 364 4.00 17.13 -0.74
CA ASN A 364 4.37 17.04 0.67
C ASN A 364 4.00 15.64 1.20
N ILE A 365 4.99 14.80 1.42
CA ILE A 365 4.80 13.40 1.80
C ILE A 365 5.41 13.20 3.19
N SER A 366 4.62 12.65 4.13
CA SER A 366 5.18 12.20 5.41
C SER A 366 4.60 10.88 5.86
N HIS A 367 5.38 10.10 6.64
CA HIS A 367 4.90 8.83 7.19
C HIS A 367 4.38 7.86 6.10
N SER A 368 5.13 7.72 5.00
CA SER A 368 4.96 6.62 4.03
C SER A 368 5.67 5.35 4.53
N GLY A 369 5.48 4.20 3.88
CA GLY A 369 6.20 2.96 4.22
C GLY A 369 5.93 2.40 5.63
N GLN A 370 4.81 2.76 6.27
CA GLN A 370 4.59 2.44 7.69
C GLN A 370 4.36 0.94 7.98
N GLN A 371 4.08 0.13 6.95
CA GLN A 371 3.76 -1.30 7.11
C GLN A 371 4.64 -2.26 6.29
N THR A 372 5.30 -1.79 5.23
CA THR A 372 6.17 -2.64 4.39
C THR A 372 7.63 -2.18 4.41
N PRO A 373 8.59 -3.09 4.17
CA PRO A 373 9.95 -2.71 3.78
C PRO A 373 10.02 -2.38 2.28
N ASP A 374 11.23 -2.12 1.80
CA ASP A 374 11.59 -1.99 0.37
C ASP A 374 10.72 -0.95 -0.34
N VAL A 375 10.87 0.29 0.13
CA VAL A 375 9.91 1.37 -0.10
C VAL A 375 10.59 2.68 -0.45
N GLY A 376 10.12 3.32 -1.53
CA GLY A 376 10.30 4.74 -1.80
C GLY A 376 9.06 5.52 -1.35
N ALA A 377 9.20 6.72 -0.80
CA ALA A 377 8.04 7.62 -0.68
C ALA A 377 7.53 8.00 -2.08
N ILE A 378 8.47 8.32 -2.98
CA ILE A 378 8.32 8.28 -4.43
C ILE A 378 9.08 7.05 -4.93
N TYR A 379 8.40 6.14 -5.62
CA TYR A 379 8.96 4.86 -6.10
C TYR A 379 8.73 4.71 -7.61
N LEU A 380 9.78 4.48 -8.38
CA LEU A 380 9.72 4.24 -9.83
C LEU A 380 10.37 2.89 -10.13
N PHE A 381 9.74 2.07 -10.97
CA PHE A 381 10.24 0.76 -11.36
C PHE A 381 10.09 0.55 -12.87
N SER A 382 11.18 0.20 -13.55
CA SER A 382 11.19 0.02 -15.02
C SER A 382 11.55 -1.40 -15.48
N HIS A 383 11.65 -2.38 -14.58
CA HIS A 383 12.01 -3.77 -14.87
C HIS A 383 13.17 -3.94 -15.88
N GLU A 384 12.85 -4.21 -17.15
CA GLU A 384 13.74 -4.30 -18.30
C GLU A 384 13.15 -3.54 -19.51
N ASP A 385 12.41 -2.45 -19.26
CA ASP A 385 11.82 -1.57 -20.27
C ASP A 385 12.82 -0.44 -20.68
N PRO A 386 13.51 -0.55 -21.84
CA PRO A 386 14.34 0.53 -22.37
C PRO A 386 13.55 1.65 -23.09
N GLY A 387 12.22 1.52 -23.17
CA GLY A 387 11.29 2.47 -23.78
C GLY A 387 10.71 3.48 -22.79
N ALA A 388 10.66 3.14 -21.49
CA ALA A 388 10.26 4.03 -20.41
C ALA A 388 11.03 5.37 -20.45
N LEU A 389 10.29 6.47 -20.37
CA LEU A 389 10.83 7.82 -20.45
C LEU A 389 11.31 8.29 -19.07
N GLY A 390 12.40 9.07 -19.06
CA GLY A 390 12.97 9.63 -17.84
C GLY A 390 12.08 10.70 -17.20
N ASP A 391 11.82 10.53 -15.92
CA ASP A 391 10.92 11.34 -15.10
C ASP A 391 11.55 12.63 -14.56
N THR A 392 10.73 13.62 -14.20
CA THR A 392 11.18 14.80 -13.45
C THR A 392 10.62 14.79 -12.03
N ILE A 393 11.48 14.56 -11.03
CA ILE A 393 11.13 14.48 -9.61
C ILE A 393 11.76 15.66 -8.89
N ARG A 394 10.99 16.70 -8.59
CA ARG A 394 11.57 17.97 -8.09
C ARG A 394 10.78 18.71 -7.02
N TYR A 395 11.49 19.42 -6.15
CA TYR A 395 10.90 20.28 -5.12
C TYR A 395 9.89 19.59 -4.18
N ASN A 396 9.91 18.26 -4.10
CA ASN A 396 9.08 17.51 -3.16
C ASN A 396 9.67 17.63 -1.74
N HIS A 397 8.78 17.60 -0.74
CA HIS A 397 9.13 17.63 0.67
C HIS A 397 8.74 16.28 1.28
N ILE A 398 9.75 15.48 1.66
CA ILE A 398 9.59 14.08 2.08
C ILE A 398 10.18 13.89 3.48
N VAL A 399 9.37 13.41 4.43
CA VAL A 399 9.78 13.26 5.83
C VAL A 399 9.32 11.91 6.41
N ASP A 400 10.16 11.27 7.23
CA ASP A 400 9.83 10.08 8.01
C ASP A 400 9.28 8.91 7.17
N THR A 401 9.97 8.58 6.08
CA THR A 401 9.67 7.38 5.28
C THR A 401 10.04 6.11 6.06
N GLY A 402 9.05 5.24 6.25
CA GLY A 402 9.04 4.10 7.16
C GLY A 402 10.04 3.00 6.84
N GLY A 403 9.57 1.84 6.36
CA GLY A 403 10.38 0.64 6.13
C GLY A 403 10.17 -0.44 7.20
N LEU A 404 8.93 -0.87 7.43
CA LEU A 404 8.65 -1.86 8.47
C LEU A 404 8.99 -3.28 8.00
N ASN A 405 10.21 -3.72 8.30
CA ASN A 405 10.75 -5.03 7.90
C ASN A 405 10.49 -6.14 8.95
N THR A 406 10.49 -7.39 8.52
CA THR A 406 10.32 -8.59 9.36
C THR A 406 11.50 -9.56 9.23
N HIS A 407 11.56 -10.51 10.16
CA HIS A 407 12.45 -11.67 10.15
C HIS A 407 11.67 -12.87 10.72
N ASP A 408 12.28 -14.06 10.74
CA ASP A 408 11.69 -15.28 11.29
C ASP A 408 11.07 -15.03 12.68
N GLY A 409 9.73 -15.08 12.77
CA GLY A 409 9.00 -14.89 14.01
C GLY A 409 9.05 -13.49 14.65
N GLY A 410 9.38 -12.42 13.92
CA GLY A 410 9.44 -11.08 14.52
C GLY A 410 9.62 -9.90 13.56
N PHE A 411 9.51 -8.69 14.12
CA PHE A 411 9.84 -7.44 13.44
C PHE A 411 11.33 -7.13 13.58
N VAL A 412 11.94 -6.59 12.51
CA VAL A 412 13.27 -5.97 12.60
C VAL A 412 13.20 -4.77 13.57
N ALA A 413 14.27 -4.55 14.33
CA ALA A 413 14.30 -3.49 15.34
C ALA A 413 14.40 -2.10 14.69
N GLY A 414 13.28 -1.37 14.69
CA GLY A 414 13.17 -0.04 14.07
C GLY A 414 12.52 -0.14 12.70
N ASN A 415 13.01 0.66 11.76
CA ASN A 415 12.68 0.56 10.35
C ASN A 415 13.97 0.26 9.56
N ASP A 416 13.82 -0.30 8.36
CA ASP A 416 14.90 -0.72 7.47
C ASP A 416 14.42 -0.67 6.01
N MET A 417 15.34 -0.64 5.04
CA MET A 417 15.02 -0.70 3.60
C MET A 417 14.04 0.37 3.11
N SER A 418 14.15 1.61 3.59
CA SER A 418 13.33 2.73 3.12
C SER A 418 14.12 3.91 2.57
N SER A 419 13.62 4.51 1.50
CA SER A 419 14.20 5.71 0.89
C SER A 419 13.16 6.77 0.59
N GLY A 420 13.56 8.04 0.50
CA GLY A 420 12.65 9.12 0.14
C GLY A 420 12.26 9.04 -1.33
N ILE A 421 13.26 8.93 -2.20
CA ILE A 421 13.10 8.70 -3.64
C ILE A 421 13.82 7.41 -3.99
N TYR A 422 13.13 6.47 -4.62
CA TYR A 422 13.68 5.17 -5.02
C TYR A 422 13.36 4.89 -6.48
N LEU A 423 14.39 4.88 -7.32
CA LEU A 423 14.34 4.39 -8.69
C LEU A 423 14.83 2.93 -8.67
N ASP A 424 13.89 2.00 -8.57
CA ASP A 424 14.17 0.57 -8.63
C ASP A 424 14.33 0.07 -10.08
N ASN A 425 15.07 -1.03 -10.21
CA ASN A 425 15.34 -1.83 -11.39
C ASN A 425 15.24 -1.06 -12.72
N LEU A 426 16.39 -0.49 -13.10
CA LEU A 426 16.66 0.12 -14.41
C LEU A 426 15.90 1.42 -14.73
N ALA A 427 15.13 1.98 -13.80
CA ALA A 427 14.58 3.34 -13.94
C ALA A 427 15.69 4.37 -14.22
N SER A 428 15.60 5.05 -15.37
CA SER A 428 16.74 5.70 -16.04
C SER A 428 16.37 7.05 -16.66
N ASN A 429 17.38 7.88 -16.92
CA ASN A 429 17.28 9.22 -17.53
C ASN A 429 16.43 10.23 -16.73
N ALA A 430 16.18 9.96 -15.45
CA ALA A 430 15.40 10.83 -14.59
C ALA A 430 16.19 12.07 -14.12
N GLN A 431 15.44 13.10 -13.75
CA GLN A 431 15.92 14.40 -13.28
C GLN A 431 15.43 14.60 -11.85
N ILE A 432 16.31 14.45 -10.87
CA ILE A 432 15.97 14.41 -9.44
C ILE A 432 16.60 15.62 -8.74
N TYR A 433 15.83 16.69 -8.53
CA TYR A 433 16.42 17.93 -8.01
C TYR A 433 15.58 18.83 -7.11
N GLY A 434 16.27 19.57 -6.24
CA GLY A 434 15.65 20.53 -5.32
C GLY A 434 14.72 19.90 -4.29
N ASN A 435 14.71 18.57 -4.15
CA ASN A 435 13.88 17.86 -3.17
C ASN A 435 14.47 18.00 -1.77
N PHE A 436 13.60 18.03 -0.77
CA PHE A 436 13.98 17.87 0.64
C PHE A 436 13.61 16.46 1.10
N VAL A 437 14.57 15.71 1.66
CA VAL A 437 14.35 14.38 2.21
C VAL A 437 14.96 14.27 3.61
N GLN A 438 14.13 13.92 4.59
CA GLN A 438 14.54 13.72 5.98
C GLN A 438 13.99 12.43 6.58
N GLY A 439 14.77 11.75 7.43
CA GLY A 439 14.27 10.71 8.33
C GLY A 439 13.99 9.34 7.67
N THR A 440 14.74 8.95 6.63
CA THR A 440 14.63 7.62 6.01
C THR A 440 15.53 6.59 6.71
N ALA A 441 15.24 5.29 6.60
CA ALA A 441 16.02 4.23 7.25
C ALA A 441 17.23 3.76 6.42
N PHE A 442 17.11 3.71 5.09
CA PHE A 442 18.17 3.27 4.19
C PHE A 442 18.84 4.44 3.47
N SER A 443 18.12 5.22 2.66
CA SER A 443 18.74 6.34 1.93
C SER A 443 17.85 7.55 1.67
N GLY A 444 18.42 8.74 1.45
CA GLY A 444 17.65 9.87 0.94
C GLY A 444 17.14 9.59 -0.48
N ILE A 445 18.06 9.18 -1.37
CA ILE A 445 17.80 8.82 -2.77
C ILE A 445 18.51 7.50 -3.11
N LEU A 446 17.76 6.52 -3.61
CA LEU A 446 18.27 5.24 -4.11
C LEU A 446 18.06 5.11 -5.63
N ILE A 447 19.13 4.80 -6.35
CA ILE A 447 19.10 4.36 -7.76
C ILE A 447 19.56 2.90 -7.80
N HIS A 448 18.74 1.99 -8.30
CA HIS A 448 19.06 0.57 -8.40
C HIS A 448 19.04 0.13 -9.88
N GLY A 449 20.21 -0.12 -10.45
CA GLY A 449 20.41 -0.51 -11.85
C GLY A 449 20.20 0.62 -12.89
N GLY A 450 19.53 1.71 -12.51
CA GLY A 450 19.29 2.89 -13.35
C GLY A 450 20.55 3.58 -13.88
N SER A 451 20.46 4.13 -15.10
CA SER A 451 21.53 4.85 -15.80
C SER A 451 21.07 6.22 -16.34
N GLY A 452 22.02 7.13 -16.57
CA GLY A 452 21.74 8.45 -17.14
C GLY A 452 20.94 9.40 -16.24
N ASN A 453 20.80 9.10 -14.95
CA ASN A 453 20.02 9.92 -14.00
C ASN A 453 20.82 11.13 -13.51
N GLU A 454 20.21 12.32 -13.47
CA GLU A 454 20.82 13.54 -12.93
C GLU A 454 20.26 13.81 -11.52
N ILE A 455 21.15 13.92 -10.52
CA ILE A 455 20.80 14.03 -9.10
C ILE A 455 21.48 15.26 -8.51
N HIS A 456 20.76 16.36 -8.35
CA HIS A 456 21.36 17.64 -7.94
C HIS A 456 20.44 18.55 -7.11
N ASP A 457 20.98 19.57 -6.45
CA ASP A 457 20.22 20.52 -5.60
C ASP A 457 19.40 19.89 -4.44
N ASN A 458 19.49 18.59 -4.18
CA ASN A 458 18.69 17.94 -3.14
C ASN A 458 19.27 18.22 -1.74
N THR A 459 18.38 18.42 -0.77
CA THR A 459 18.73 18.63 0.64
C THR A 459 18.37 17.38 1.44
N LEU A 460 19.38 16.65 1.90
CA LEU A 460 19.25 15.29 2.44
C LEU A 460 19.75 15.25 3.90
N LEU A 461 18.80 15.27 4.85
CA LEU A 461 19.07 15.42 6.29
C LEU A 461 18.67 14.18 7.07
N ASP A 462 19.39 13.87 8.17
CA ASP A 462 19.05 12.79 9.11
C ASP A 462 18.58 11.44 8.49
N ASN A 463 19.09 11.08 7.30
CA ASN A 463 18.79 9.80 6.66
C ASN A 463 19.70 8.71 7.24
N GLY A 464 19.26 7.45 7.16
CA GLY A 464 19.90 6.32 7.83
C GLY A 464 21.27 5.95 7.25
N LYS A 465 21.35 4.95 6.37
CA LYS A 465 22.64 4.47 5.86
C LYS A 465 23.32 5.48 4.93
N TYR A 466 22.58 6.05 3.97
CA TYR A 466 23.12 6.89 2.91
C TYR A 466 22.30 8.17 2.68
N GLY A 467 22.94 9.20 2.12
CA GLY A 467 22.22 10.33 1.52
C GLY A 467 21.78 9.94 0.12
N ILE A 468 22.74 9.48 -0.68
CA ILE A 468 22.51 9.01 -2.06
C ILE A 468 23.20 7.66 -2.20
N SER A 469 22.49 6.67 -2.73
CA SER A 469 23.06 5.36 -3.05
C SER A 469 22.75 5.02 -4.51
N THR A 470 23.77 4.62 -5.28
CA THR A 470 23.57 4.09 -6.64
C THR A 470 24.15 2.68 -6.74
N ILE A 471 23.29 1.67 -6.76
CA ILE A 471 23.67 0.25 -6.66
C ILE A 471 23.43 -0.43 -8.02
N GLY A 472 24.35 -1.31 -8.43
CA GLY A 472 24.19 -2.11 -9.65
C GLY A 472 23.19 -3.25 -9.48
N VAL A 473 22.50 -3.63 -10.57
CA VAL A 473 21.67 -4.84 -10.66
C VAL A 473 22.45 -5.91 -11.41
N ASP A 474 22.27 -7.17 -11.01
CA ASP A 474 23.05 -8.30 -11.52
C ASP A 474 22.89 -8.46 -13.05
N GLY A 475 23.98 -8.24 -13.81
CA GLY A 475 23.99 -8.21 -15.28
C GLY A 475 23.88 -6.82 -15.93
N TYR A 476 23.54 -5.77 -15.17
CA TYR A 476 23.32 -4.41 -15.67
C TYR A 476 24.32 -3.43 -15.05
N THR A 477 25.11 -2.75 -15.89
CA THR A 477 26.10 -1.77 -15.43
C THR A 477 25.46 -0.39 -15.32
N ILE A 478 25.47 0.20 -14.12
CA ILE A 478 25.07 1.61 -13.96
C ILE A 478 26.10 2.52 -14.61
N THR A 479 25.64 3.45 -15.45
CA THR A 479 26.52 4.39 -16.17
C THR A 479 25.86 5.76 -16.31
N GLY A 480 26.66 6.82 -16.26
CA GLY A 480 26.18 8.17 -16.58
C GLY A 480 25.20 8.77 -15.57
N ASN A 481 25.05 8.20 -14.36
CA ASN A 481 24.35 8.91 -13.29
C ASN A 481 25.28 10.02 -12.79
N GLU A 482 24.85 11.27 -12.87
CA GLU A 482 25.60 12.45 -12.44
C GLU A 482 25.04 12.95 -11.10
N THR A 483 25.89 13.16 -10.11
CA THR A 483 25.50 13.45 -8.72
C THR A 483 26.27 14.64 -8.19
N TYR A 484 25.66 15.81 -8.25
CA TYR A 484 26.36 17.08 -8.01
C TYR A 484 25.52 18.11 -7.28
N GLU A 485 26.17 19.04 -6.58
CA GLU A 485 25.49 20.20 -5.97
C GLU A 485 24.35 19.79 -5.01
N ASN A 486 24.46 18.59 -4.40
CA ASN A 486 23.55 18.16 -3.33
C ASN A 486 24.07 18.63 -1.97
N PHE A 487 23.16 18.94 -1.06
CA PHE A 487 23.45 19.27 0.34
C PHE A 487 23.13 18.06 1.22
N ILE A 488 24.18 17.38 1.70
CA ILE A 488 24.06 16.09 2.39
C ILE A 488 24.57 16.23 3.82
N GLN A 489 23.73 15.94 4.80
CA GLN A 489 24.16 15.89 6.20
C GLN A 489 24.93 14.60 6.48
N VAL A 490 26.16 14.69 6.98
CA VAL A 490 26.88 13.53 7.51
C VAL A 490 26.39 13.26 8.92
N SER A 491 25.87 12.05 9.15
CA SER A 491 25.39 11.60 10.46
C SER A 491 26.54 11.45 11.46
N LYS A 492 26.21 11.46 12.75
CA LYS A 492 27.17 11.48 13.86
C LYS A 492 28.10 10.26 13.93
N ASP A 493 27.63 9.12 13.45
CA ASP A 493 28.38 7.86 13.31
C ASP A 493 29.21 7.80 12.01
N GLY A 494 28.97 8.70 11.06
CA GLY A 494 29.59 8.75 9.74
C GLY A 494 28.68 8.29 8.59
N SER A 495 27.41 7.93 8.86
CA SER A 495 26.43 7.56 7.83
C SER A 495 25.87 8.78 7.09
N ASN A 496 24.84 8.57 6.25
CA ASN A 496 24.21 9.59 5.41
C ASN A 496 25.22 10.24 4.43
N THR A 497 25.93 9.39 3.70
CA THR A 497 26.96 9.79 2.71
C THR A 497 26.59 9.29 1.31
N ILE A 498 27.48 9.49 0.33
CA ILE A 498 27.30 8.92 -1.02
C ILE A 498 27.92 7.52 -1.09
N ASP A 499 27.11 6.54 -1.50
CA ASP A 499 27.56 5.20 -1.90
C ASP A 499 27.26 4.95 -3.38
N THR A 500 28.13 4.25 -4.09
CA THR A 500 28.06 4.18 -5.56
C THR A 500 28.88 3.05 -6.19
N ASP A 501 28.20 2.24 -7.00
CA ASP A 501 28.82 1.33 -7.98
C ASP A 501 29.22 2.08 -9.29
N GLN A 502 29.09 3.42 -9.40
CA GLN A 502 29.48 4.16 -10.61
C GLN A 502 31.00 4.09 -10.83
N THR A 503 31.38 3.52 -11.98
CA THR A 503 32.79 3.29 -12.32
C THR A 503 33.55 4.54 -12.75
N ASN A 504 32.84 5.61 -13.15
CA ASN A 504 33.45 6.91 -13.44
C ASN A 504 33.27 7.87 -12.25
N PRO A 505 34.29 8.07 -11.40
CA PRO A 505 34.16 8.93 -10.22
C PRO A 505 33.95 10.41 -10.61
N SER A 506 34.28 10.84 -11.83
CA SER A 506 34.13 12.24 -12.24
C SER A 506 32.68 12.70 -12.41
N LEU A 507 31.71 11.78 -12.35
CA LEU A 507 30.27 12.10 -12.38
C LEU A 507 29.74 12.55 -11.00
N ILE A 508 30.58 12.53 -9.97
CA ILE A 508 30.25 12.98 -8.62
C ILE A 508 31.13 14.19 -8.32
N HIS A 509 30.55 15.36 -8.06
CA HIS A 509 31.29 16.62 -7.90
C HIS A 509 30.48 17.72 -7.21
N ASN A 510 31.12 18.80 -6.75
CA ASN A 510 30.49 20.00 -6.18
C ASN A 510 29.49 19.80 -5.01
N ASN A 511 29.42 18.62 -4.40
CA ASN A 511 28.50 18.35 -3.28
C ASN A 511 28.92 19.07 -1.99
N VAL A 512 27.96 19.45 -1.16
CA VAL A 512 28.19 20.09 0.14
C VAL A 512 27.84 19.11 1.26
N TYR A 513 28.86 18.63 1.96
CA TYR A 513 28.72 17.75 3.11
C TYR A 513 28.61 18.56 4.40
N TYR A 514 27.42 18.62 4.99
CA TYR A 514 27.18 19.24 6.29
C TYR A 514 27.49 18.24 7.41
N ASN A 515 28.63 18.42 8.07
CA ASN A 515 29.14 17.52 9.10
C ASN A 515 29.32 18.29 10.42
N PRO A 516 28.24 18.49 11.22
CA PRO A 516 28.29 19.30 12.45
C PRO A 516 29.08 18.63 13.57
N ASP A 517 29.04 17.29 13.66
CA ASP A 517 29.72 16.51 14.71
C ASP A 517 31.21 16.23 14.41
N GLY A 518 31.67 16.45 13.18
CA GLY A 518 33.03 16.11 12.75
C GLY A 518 33.25 14.61 12.59
N ALA A 519 32.21 13.86 12.21
CA ALA A 519 32.23 12.43 11.95
C ALA A 519 33.14 12.07 10.78
N ALA A 520 33.53 10.79 10.67
CA ALA A 520 34.36 10.31 9.57
C ALA A 520 33.53 10.20 8.29
N LEU A 521 33.75 11.10 7.32
CA LEU A 521 33.08 11.10 6.03
C LEU A 521 33.77 10.17 5.02
N THR A 522 33.03 9.17 4.55
CA THR A 522 33.37 8.31 3.42
C THR A 522 32.47 8.57 2.20
N VAL A 523 33.00 8.35 1.01
CA VAL A 523 32.27 8.33 -0.26
C VAL A 523 32.81 7.16 -1.07
N ALA A 524 31.93 6.30 -1.61
CA ALA A 524 32.31 5.07 -2.29
C ALA A 524 33.31 4.23 -1.45
N ASP A 525 32.95 3.99 -0.18
CA ASP A 525 33.73 3.30 0.86
C ASP A 525 35.16 3.81 1.11
N VAL A 526 35.50 5.02 0.68
CA VAL A 526 36.81 5.63 0.91
C VAL A 526 36.70 7.04 1.46
N SER A 527 37.75 7.54 2.14
CA SER A 527 37.72 8.93 2.60
C SER A 527 37.53 9.91 1.43
N LEU A 528 36.77 10.99 1.64
CA LEU A 528 36.55 12.05 0.63
C LEU A 528 37.86 12.47 -0.07
N SER A 529 38.94 12.67 0.70
CA SER A 529 40.27 13.04 0.18
C SER A 529 40.90 12.01 -0.76
N SER A 530 40.55 10.73 -0.60
CA SER A 530 41.01 9.62 -1.45
C SER A 530 40.15 9.47 -2.69
N PHE A 531 38.85 9.77 -2.60
CA PHE A 531 37.95 9.84 -3.75
C PHE A 531 38.32 11.03 -4.67
N GLN A 532 38.63 12.19 -4.08
CA GLN A 532 39.17 13.37 -4.77
C GLN A 532 40.50 13.12 -5.49
N GLN A 533 41.36 12.25 -4.96
CA GLN A 533 42.59 11.82 -5.66
C GLN A 533 42.31 10.90 -6.87
N ARG A 534 41.15 10.26 -6.93
CA ARG A 534 40.67 9.47 -8.07
C ARG A 534 39.89 10.30 -9.10
N GLY A 535 39.59 11.57 -8.78
CA GLY A 535 38.87 12.51 -9.64
C GLY A 535 37.36 12.62 -9.38
N GLY A 536 36.85 12.04 -8.29
CA GLY A 536 35.46 12.23 -7.84
C GLY A 536 35.33 13.14 -6.62
N ASP A 537 34.15 13.68 -6.37
CA ASP A 537 33.89 14.80 -5.46
C ASP A 537 34.83 16.01 -5.67
N VAL A 538 35.23 16.26 -6.93
CA VAL A 538 36.00 17.45 -7.28
C VAL A 538 35.12 18.67 -7.06
N GLY A 539 35.62 19.68 -6.36
CA GLY A 539 34.82 20.86 -6.00
C GLY A 539 33.94 20.69 -4.76
N SER A 540 33.68 19.45 -4.31
CA SER A 540 32.89 19.18 -3.11
C SER A 540 33.58 19.66 -1.83
N VAL A 541 32.80 20.13 -0.86
CA VAL A 541 33.29 20.74 0.39
C VAL A 541 32.62 20.15 1.64
N VAL A 542 33.27 20.31 2.78
CA VAL A 542 32.70 19.96 4.10
C VAL A 542 32.46 21.24 4.89
N THR A 543 31.27 21.38 5.50
CA THR A 543 30.89 22.50 6.36
C THR A 543 30.37 22.03 7.71
N THR A 544 30.66 22.75 8.78
CA THR A 544 30.04 22.56 10.11
C THR A 544 28.87 23.51 10.34
N GLN A 545 28.49 24.29 9.32
CA GLN A 545 27.43 25.29 9.37
C GLN A 545 26.40 24.98 8.29
N ALA A 546 25.17 24.68 8.71
CA ALA A 546 24.10 24.36 7.77
C ALA A 546 23.69 25.56 6.92
N GLY A 547 23.53 26.72 7.56
CA GLY A 547 23.09 27.95 6.90
C GLY A 547 21.60 28.01 6.59
N PHE A 548 20.77 27.20 7.26
CA PHE A 548 19.30 27.28 7.19
C PHE A 548 18.74 28.57 7.81
N THR A 549 17.51 28.91 7.44
CA THR A 549 16.81 30.13 7.86
C THR A 549 16.17 29.98 9.24
N ASP A 550 15.32 28.97 9.44
CA ASP A 550 14.82 28.57 10.77
C ASP A 550 14.45 27.08 10.84
N ALA A 551 15.48 26.23 10.90
CA ALA A 551 15.29 24.78 11.04
C ALA A 551 14.53 24.38 12.32
N ALA A 552 14.46 25.24 13.35
CA ALA A 552 13.70 24.96 14.56
C ALA A 552 12.18 25.08 14.35
N THR A 553 11.74 25.70 13.25
CA THR A 553 10.34 25.76 12.80
C THR A 553 10.10 24.98 11.51
N GLY A 554 11.04 24.12 11.08
CA GLY A 554 10.96 23.37 9.83
C GLY A 554 11.31 24.16 8.56
N ASP A 555 11.82 25.39 8.67
CA ASP A 555 12.28 26.17 7.52
C ASP A 555 13.77 25.92 7.24
N TYR A 556 14.03 24.89 6.45
CA TYR A 556 15.38 24.54 5.98
C TYR A 556 15.82 25.34 4.74
N SER A 557 15.17 26.49 4.43
CA SER A 557 15.60 27.38 3.36
C SER A 557 17.02 27.91 3.58
N PHE A 558 17.87 27.90 2.55
CA PHE A 558 19.24 28.38 2.69
C PHE A 558 19.30 29.91 2.79
N THR A 559 19.99 30.41 3.82
CA THR A 559 20.29 31.83 4.00
C THR A 559 21.27 32.35 2.94
N THR A 560 21.15 33.65 2.63
CA THR A 560 22.01 34.31 1.63
C THR A 560 23.48 34.23 2.00
N GLY A 561 24.28 33.60 1.14
CA GLY A 561 25.73 33.42 1.36
C GLY A 561 26.10 32.25 2.26
N SER A 562 25.17 31.32 2.51
CA SER A 562 25.47 29.98 3.04
C SER A 562 26.45 29.22 2.12
N VAL A 563 27.06 28.15 2.65
CA VAL A 563 27.96 27.29 1.86
C VAL A 563 27.21 26.67 0.68
N ALA A 564 25.97 26.22 0.89
CA ALA A 564 25.07 25.71 -0.14
C ALA A 564 24.93 26.69 -1.32
N GLN A 565 24.40 27.91 -1.06
CA GLN A 565 24.23 28.91 -2.13
C GLN A 565 25.54 29.33 -2.81
N SER A 566 26.67 29.29 -2.09
CA SER A 566 27.98 29.57 -2.70
C SER A 566 28.49 28.49 -3.65
N HIS A 567 27.91 27.28 -3.59
CA HIS A 567 28.19 26.13 -4.47
C HIS A 567 27.09 25.91 -5.53
N GLY A 568 26.20 26.88 -5.74
CA GLY A 568 25.12 26.79 -6.73
C GLY A 568 23.79 26.27 -6.18
N ILE A 569 23.83 25.53 -5.06
CA ILE A 569 22.69 24.80 -4.50
C ILE A 569 21.49 25.73 -4.25
N GLU A 570 20.41 25.49 -4.98
CA GLU A 570 19.13 26.16 -4.81
C GLU A 570 18.39 25.69 -3.55
N THR A 571 17.42 26.47 -3.11
CA THR A 571 16.62 26.17 -1.92
C THR A 571 15.40 25.35 -2.32
N ALA A 572 15.18 24.20 -1.67
CA ALA A 572 13.93 23.43 -1.80
C ALA A 572 12.71 24.32 -1.47
N ALA A 573 11.56 24.05 -2.09
CA ALA A 573 10.44 24.98 -2.16
C ALA A 573 9.54 25.02 -0.89
N PHE A 574 10.13 25.24 0.28
CA PHE A 574 9.42 25.30 1.57
C PHE A 574 8.25 26.29 1.54
N GLY A 575 7.11 25.88 2.10
CA GLY A 575 5.87 26.66 2.10
C GLY A 575 5.18 26.78 0.73
N SER A 576 5.70 26.11 -0.31
CA SER A 576 5.05 25.96 -1.62
C SER A 576 4.74 24.50 -1.96
N SER A 577 5.16 23.54 -1.13
CA SER A 577 4.86 22.11 -1.28
C SER A 577 3.59 21.70 -0.53
N GLY A 578 2.86 20.73 -1.06
CA GLY A 578 1.65 20.17 -0.48
C GLY A 578 0.39 20.95 -0.83
N ALA A 579 -0.74 20.40 -0.38
CA ALA A 579 -2.06 20.91 -0.72
C ALA A 579 -2.36 22.24 -0.01
N THR A 580 -3.07 23.11 -0.72
CA THR A 580 -3.52 24.43 -0.25
C THR A 580 -4.95 24.44 0.27
N ILE A 581 -5.69 23.35 0.09
CA ILE A 581 -6.92 23.10 0.85
C ILE A 581 -6.53 22.86 2.31
N ALA A 582 -7.35 23.38 3.24
CA ALA A 582 -7.17 23.01 4.63
C ALA A 582 -7.53 21.53 4.78
N ASP A 583 -6.75 20.80 5.58
CA ASP A 583 -7.17 19.48 6.07
C ASP A 583 -8.60 19.60 6.59
N SER A 584 -9.47 18.69 6.16
CA SER A 584 -10.65 18.40 6.95
C SER A 584 -10.14 17.98 8.32
N GLU A 585 -10.49 18.73 9.38
CA GLU A 585 -10.47 18.08 10.69
C GLU A 585 -11.38 16.86 10.55
N PRO A 586 -10.88 15.63 10.79
CA PRO A 586 -11.60 14.42 10.42
C PRO A 586 -12.98 14.46 11.04
N VAL A 587 -14.03 14.41 10.19
CA VAL A 587 -15.42 14.46 10.65
C VAL A 587 -15.87 13.05 11.09
N THR A 588 -14.95 12.36 11.75
CA THR A 588 -15.13 11.08 12.41
C THR A 588 -14.81 11.28 13.88
N SER A 589 -15.79 11.01 14.74
CA SER A 589 -15.46 10.77 16.14
C SER A 589 -14.49 9.60 16.19
N THR A 590 -13.36 9.78 16.88
CA THR A 590 -12.40 8.70 17.17
C THR A 590 -13.12 7.37 17.45
N PRO A 591 -12.59 6.22 17.01
CA PRO A 591 -13.12 4.92 17.39
C PRO A 591 -13.43 4.87 18.88
N VAL A 592 -14.51 4.17 19.26
CA VAL A 592 -14.96 4.09 20.67
C VAL A 592 -14.06 3.14 21.47
N THR A 593 -12.78 3.48 21.52
CA THR A 593 -11.78 2.86 22.37
C THR A 593 -12.06 3.30 23.80
N VAL A 594 -12.57 2.38 24.62
CA VAL A 594 -12.73 2.62 26.04
C VAL A 594 -11.33 2.78 26.64
N GLU A 595 -11.05 3.91 27.31
CA GLU A 595 -9.78 4.08 28.03
C GLU A 595 -9.52 2.87 28.94
N PRO A 596 -8.33 2.26 28.90
CA PRO A 596 -8.01 1.15 29.77
C PRO A 596 -8.03 1.64 31.23
N THR A 597 -9.04 1.20 31.99
CA THR A 597 -9.15 1.54 33.41
C THR A 597 -7.90 1.07 34.14
N THR A 598 -7.12 2.02 34.66
CA THR A 598 -5.88 1.74 35.40
C THR A 598 -6.13 0.67 36.49
N PRO A 599 -5.29 -0.38 36.58
CA PRO A 599 -5.42 -1.36 37.64
C PRO A 599 -5.19 -0.70 39.00
N VAL A 600 -6.27 -0.50 39.76
CA VAL A 600 -6.19 -0.03 41.14
C VAL A 600 -5.46 -1.10 41.95
N THR A 601 -4.18 -0.86 42.21
CA THR A 601 -3.35 -1.73 43.04
C THR A 601 -3.91 -1.67 44.46
N ALA A 602 -4.65 -2.71 44.86
CA ALA A 602 -5.13 -2.82 46.23
C ALA A 602 -3.92 -3.01 47.17
N GLU A 603 -3.82 -2.15 48.20
CA GLU A 603 -2.77 -2.27 49.20
C GLU A 603 -2.82 -3.64 49.91
N PRO A 604 -1.65 -4.24 50.24
CA PRO A 604 -1.61 -5.55 50.88
C PRO A 604 -2.14 -5.48 52.31
N THR A 605 -3.29 -6.10 52.55
CA THR A 605 -3.86 -6.21 53.91
C THR A 605 -3.09 -7.22 54.75
N THR A 606 -2.82 -6.86 56.01
CA THR A 606 -2.07 -7.67 56.97
C THR A 606 -2.88 -8.87 57.46
N PRO A 607 -2.26 -10.05 57.68
CA PRO A 607 -2.98 -11.26 58.06
C PRO A 607 -3.38 -11.24 59.54
N VAL A 608 -4.64 -11.60 59.81
CA VAL A 608 -5.16 -11.89 61.16
C VAL A 608 -5.73 -13.31 61.18
N THR A 609 -5.50 -14.02 62.28
CA THR A 609 -5.71 -15.47 62.41
C THR A 609 -6.97 -15.81 63.22
N GLU A 610 -7.47 -17.05 63.08
CA GLU A 610 -8.54 -17.73 63.86
C GLU A 610 -10.01 -17.30 63.52
N THR A 611 -11.06 -18.15 63.47
CA THR A 611 -11.29 -19.57 63.84
C THR A 611 -12.47 -20.17 63.02
N PRO A 612 -12.52 -21.48 62.66
CA PRO A 612 -13.71 -22.16 62.06
C PRO A 612 -14.81 -22.44 63.12
N PRO A 613 -16.12 -22.69 62.81
CA PRO A 613 -16.68 -23.66 61.82
C PRO A 613 -17.89 -23.08 60.99
N VAL A 614 -18.70 -23.77 60.15
CA VAL A 614 -19.47 -25.04 60.26
C VAL A 614 -19.84 -25.60 58.85
N THR A 615 -19.91 -26.92 58.75
CA THR A 615 -20.25 -27.72 57.56
C THR A 615 -21.74 -27.69 57.15
N ALA A 616 -22.01 -27.73 55.84
CA ALA A 616 -23.24 -28.31 55.28
C ALA A 616 -22.90 -29.08 53.98
N GLU A 617 -23.37 -30.32 53.86
CA GLU A 617 -23.14 -31.24 52.73
C GLU A 617 -24.23 -31.14 51.64
N PRO A 618 -24.06 -31.76 50.45
CA PRO A 618 -24.71 -31.33 49.22
C PRO A 618 -26.04 -32.04 48.90
N ALA A 619 -26.80 -31.46 47.97
CA ALA A 619 -27.93 -32.13 47.31
C ALA A 619 -27.45 -32.85 46.02
N LEU A 620 -27.73 -34.14 45.91
CA LEU A 620 -27.49 -34.96 44.71
C LEU A 620 -28.66 -34.87 43.70
N PRO A 621 -28.45 -35.27 42.42
CA PRO A 621 -29.40 -35.06 41.32
C PRO A 621 -30.43 -36.17 41.16
N GLU A 622 -31.50 -35.88 40.41
CA GLU A 622 -32.53 -36.85 39.99
C GLU A 622 -32.65 -36.94 38.43
N PRO A 623 -33.22 -38.04 37.88
CA PRO A 623 -32.59 -38.74 36.74
C PRO A 623 -33.30 -38.58 35.37
N PRO A 624 -32.72 -39.11 34.27
CA PRO A 624 -33.22 -38.91 32.91
C PRO A 624 -34.38 -39.85 32.53
N ALA A 625 -35.23 -39.40 31.60
CA ALA A 625 -36.25 -40.23 30.94
C ALA A 625 -35.69 -40.93 29.69
N SER A 626 -36.00 -42.22 29.53
CA SER A 626 -35.40 -43.10 28.52
C SER A 626 -36.01 -42.99 27.10
N GLN A 627 -35.19 -43.42 26.14
CA GLN A 627 -35.44 -43.56 24.71
C GLN A 627 -36.43 -44.69 24.34
N THR A 628 -36.76 -44.73 23.03
CA THR A 628 -36.76 -45.90 22.09
C THR A 628 -38.08 -46.10 21.32
N PRO A 629 -38.06 -46.80 20.16
CA PRO A 629 -37.23 -46.58 18.96
C PRO A 629 -38.12 -46.61 17.68
N VAL A 630 -37.54 -46.75 16.47
CA VAL A 630 -37.90 -47.79 15.44
C VAL A 630 -37.31 -47.52 14.03
N SER A 631 -36.65 -48.57 13.50
CA SER A 631 -36.33 -48.96 12.09
C SER A 631 -35.66 -48.01 11.07
N SER A 632 -34.48 -48.45 10.61
CA SER A 632 -34.06 -48.41 9.18
C SER A 632 -34.77 -49.51 8.36
N PRO A 633 -34.85 -49.39 7.02
CA PRO A 633 -33.87 -50.06 6.14
C PRO A 633 -33.39 -49.16 4.97
N ILE A 634 -32.12 -49.23 4.56
CA ILE A 634 -31.61 -49.95 3.36
C ILE A 634 -32.38 -49.65 2.07
N ASP A 635 -31.78 -48.88 1.16
CA ASP A 635 -31.52 -49.28 -0.24
C ASP A 635 -30.65 -48.22 -0.97
N ASP A 636 -29.65 -48.70 -1.70
CA ASP A 636 -28.85 -48.03 -2.75
C ASP A 636 -28.54 -49.16 -3.75
N PRO A 637 -28.94 -49.06 -5.04
CA PRO A 637 -28.22 -48.20 -6.00
C PRO A 637 -29.10 -47.48 -7.04
N ASP A 638 -28.60 -46.44 -7.69
CA ASP A 638 -28.24 -46.54 -9.13
C ASP A 638 -27.56 -45.30 -9.75
N VAL A 639 -26.75 -45.59 -10.77
CA VAL A 639 -25.93 -44.64 -11.54
C VAL A 639 -26.76 -43.92 -12.61
N ILE A 640 -26.62 -42.59 -12.74
CA ILE A 640 -27.09 -41.83 -13.91
C ILE A 640 -25.96 -40.96 -14.48
N SER A 641 -25.53 -41.30 -15.70
CA SER A 641 -24.60 -40.50 -16.51
C SER A 641 -25.32 -39.35 -17.22
N ILE A 642 -24.69 -38.18 -17.32
CA ILE A 642 -25.18 -37.01 -18.08
C ILE A 642 -24.21 -36.73 -19.24
N PRO A 643 -24.68 -36.42 -20.47
CA PRO A 643 -23.88 -36.60 -21.68
C PRO A 643 -23.00 -35.40 -22.10
N VAL A 644 -21.94 -35.72 -22.84
CA VAL A 644 -21.04 -34.78 -23.52
C VAL A 644 -21.76 -34.04 -24.66
N VAL A 645 -21.59 -32.72 -24.73
CA VAL A 645 -22.06 -31.88 -25.84
C VAL A 645 -20.94 -31.66 -26.85
N VAL A 646 -21.25 -31.86 -28.14
CA VAL A 646 -20.33 -31.69 -29.27
C VAL A 646 -20.67 -30.41 -30.04
N PRO A 647 -19.72 -29.49 -30.32
CA PRO A 647 -19.98 -28.32 -31.14
C PRO A 647 -20.08 -28.68 -32.65
N PRO A 648 -20.93 -27.98 -33.44
CA PRO A 648 -21.19 -28.30 -34.85
C PRO A 648 -20.12 -27.74 -35.81
N ALA A 649 -20.08 -28.32 -37.03
CA ALA A 649 -19.02 -28.14 -38.01
C ALA A 649 -19.13 -26.87 -38.89
N GLU A 650 -17.97 -26.41 -39.39
CA GLU A 650 -17.81 -25.29 -40.32
C GLU A 650 -18.34 -25.56 -41.74
N VAL A 651 -18.63 -24.49 -42.48
CA VAL A 651 -19.04 -24.53 -43.90
C VAL A 651 -17.99 -23.81 -44.77
N THR A 652 -17.49 -24.51 -45.79
CA THR A 652 -16.37 -24.09 -46.65
C THR A 652 -16.78 -23.50 -48.01
N ALA A 653 -16.06 -22.47 -48.52
CA ALA A 653 -15.69 -22.26 -49.94
C ALA A 653 -14.97 -20.89 -50.15
N PRO A 654 -14.19 -20.67 -51.24
CA PRO A 654 -13.15 -21.53 -51.83
C PRO A 654 -11.78 -20.82 -52.09
N VAL A 655 -10.77 -21.59 -52.53
CA VAL A 655 -9.32 -21.30 -52.63
C VAL A 655 -8.87 -21.19 -54.12
N ALA A 656 -7.82 -20.49 -54.60
CA ALA A 656 -6.62 -19.78 -54.06
C ALA A 656 -6.45 -18.39 -54.79
N PRO A 657 -5.27 -17.74 -55.05
CA PRO A 657 -3.85 -17.87 -54.58
C PRO A 657 -3.21 -16.51 -54.11
N SER A 658 -1.93 -16.34 -53.68
CA SER A 658 -0.89 -17.19 -53.05
C SER A 658 0.34 -16.35 -52.58
N ALA A 659 0.93 -16.68 -51.43
CA ALA A 659 2.36 -16.76 -51.01
C ALA A 659 3.46 -15.77 -51.56
N PRO A 660 4.50 -15.39 -50.75
CA PRO A 660 5.10 -16.24 -49.69
C PRO A 660 5.55 -15.60 -48.33
N THR A 661 5.10 -16.24 -47.25
CA THR A 661 5.85 -16.68 -46.04
C THR A 661 6.87 -15.78 -45.30
N ALA A 662 6.53 -15.42 -44.05
CA ALA A 662 7.28 -15.71 -42.81
C ALA A 662 6.28 -15.70 -41.62
N PRO A 663 6.55 -16.39 -40.47
CA PRO A 663 5.46 -16.92 -39.63
C PRO A 663 4.90 -16.01 -38.53
N SER A 664 3.65 -16.31 -38.21
CA SER A 664 2.84 -15.93 -37.04
C SER A 664 3.41 -16.43 -35.69
N GLY A 665 2.96 -15.89 -34.55
CA GLY A 665 1.96 -14.83 -34.40
C GLY A 665 1.46 -14.65 -32.97
N SER A 666 0.43 -13.81 -32.84
CA SER A 666 -0.23 -13.44 -31.59
C SER A 666 -1.35 -14.40 -31.20
N SER A 667 -1.60 -14.48 -29.90
CA SER A 667 -2.91 -14.78 -29.31
C SER A 667 -3.00 -14.04 -27.99
N GLY A 668 -3.87 -13.03 -27.92
CA GLY A 668 -4.04 -12.25 -26.70
C GLY A 668 -4.71 -13.07 -25.60
N HIS A 669 -4.32 -12.78 -24.36
CA HIS A 669 -4.97 -13.24 -23.14
C HIS A 669 -5.10 -12.03 -22.22
N HIS A 670 -6.26 -11.89 -21.55
CA HIS A 670 -6.36 -11.01 -20.38
C HIS A 670 -5.37 -11.52 -19.32
N ALA A 671 -4.46 -10.66 -18.86
CA ALA A 671 -3.52 -11.00 -17.81
C ALA A 671 -4.22 -10.98 -16.45
N SER A 672 -4.29 -12.15 -15.80
CA SER A 672 -4.48 -12.26 -14.36
C SER A 672 -3.12 -12.13 -13.68
N TRP A 673 -3.04 -11.41 -12.57
CA TRP A 673 -1.83 -11.22 -11.74
C TRP A 673 -1.43 -12.52 -11.02
N ALA A 674 -0.95 -13.52 -11.76
CA ALA A 674 -0.56 -14.83 -11.23
C ALA A 674 0.34 -15.64 -12.18
N ASP A 675 1.47 -15.07 -12.62
CA ASP A 675 2.69 -15.86 -12.89
C ASP A 675 3.93 -14.96 -12.92
N HIS A 676 5.12 -15.54 -12.70
CA HIS A 676 6.46 -14.91 -12.75
C HIS A 676 7.04 -14.32 -11.45
N GLY A 677 6.92 -15.06 -10.34
CA GLY A 677 7.97 -15.04 -9.32
C GLY A 677 9.31 -15.52 -9.93
N GLY A 678 10.39 -14.76 -9.74
CA GLY A 678 11.68 -15.08 -10.37
C GLY A 678 12.77 -14.01 -10.40
N GLY A 679 12.51 -12.79 -9.90
CA GLY A 679 13.59 -11.86 -9.53
C GLY A 679 14.43 -12.48 -8.43
N ARG A 680 15.75 -12.62 -8.64
CA ARG A 680 16.64 -13.16 -7.59
C ARG A 680 16.82 -12.10 -6.50
N ASN A 681 16.85 -12.54 -5.25
CA ASN A 681 17.02 -11.68 -4.07
C ASN A 681 18.31 -10.84 -4.14
N CYS A 682 18.22 -9.59 -4.61
CA CYS A 682 19.29 -8.60 -4.57
C CYS A 682 19.86 -8.40 -3.14
N PHE A 683 19.06 -8.67 -2.11
CA PHE A 683 19.46 -8.55 -0.72
C PHE A 683 20.38 -9.66 -0.22
N GLN A 684 20.37 -10.85 -0.84
CA GLN A 684 21.40 -11.86 -0.53
C GLN A 684 22.79 -11.37 -0.95
N ASP A 685 22.89 -10.62 -2.06
CA ASP A 685 24.16 -10.06 -2.52
C ASP A 685 24.61 -8.84 -1.68
N ILE A 686 23.68 -7.99 -1.23
CA ILE A 686 24.00 -6.85 -0.34
C ILE A 686 24.47 -7.33 1.04
N GLN A 687 23.83 -8.37 1.60
CA GLN A 687 24.19 -8.90 2.92
C GLN A 687 25.46 -9.76 2.86
N ALA A 688 25.66 -10.53 1.77
CA ALA A 688 26.91 -11.27 1.54
C ALA A 688 28.15 -10.36 1.36
N ARG A 689 27.98 -9.13 0.83
CA ARG A 689 29.07 -8.14 0.77
C ARG A 689 29.54 -7.67 2.17
N HIS A 690 28.74 -7.82 3.24
CA HIS A 690 29.08 -7.37 4.60
C HIS A 690 29.56 -8.49 5.55
N ASP A 691 29.09 -9.73 5.39
CA ASP A 691 29.49 -10.85 6.27
C ASP A 691 30.99 -11.25 6.12
N ASP A 692 31.62 -10.95 4.97
CA ASP A 692 33.04 -11.23 4.72
C ASP A 692 34.00 -10.32 5.53
N ASP A 693 33.53 -9.18 6.06
CA ASP A 693 34.39 -8.17 6.70
C ASP A 693 34.53 -8.32 8.23
N ASN A 694 33.82 -9.28 8.84
CA ASN A 694 33.77 -9.42 10.32
C ASN A 694 34.33 -10.74 10.87
N ASP A 695 34.97 -11.60 10.06
CA ASP A 695 35.62 -12.81 10.59
C ASP A 695 36.98 -13.18 9.94
N ARG A 696 38.01 -13.21 10.81
CA ARG A 696 39.31 -13.92 10.69
C ARG A 696 40.50 -13.28 9.97
N HIS A 697 41.41 -12.81 10.82
CA HIS A 697 42.82 -13.21 10.70
C HIS A 697 42.96 -14.73 10.48
N HIS A 698 43.42 -15.19 9.30
CA HIS A 698 44.58 -16.11 9.16
C HIS A 698 44.91 -16.44 7.68
N GLN A 699 46.11 -16.03 7.25
CA GLN A 699 46.95 -16.54 6.14
C GLN A 699 46.36 -17.57 5.14
N SER A 700 46.27 -17.21 3.85
CA SER A 700 47.22 -17.63 2.76
C SER A 700 46.63 -17.95 1.37
N SER A 701 47.30 -17.37 0.35
CA SER A 701 47.55 -17.88 -1.01
C SER A 701 46.48 -17.93 -2.12
N HIS A 702 46.75 -17.08 -3.13
CA HIS A 702 46.75 -17.36 -4.58
C HIS A 702 45.44 -17.36 -5.40
N TRP A 703 45.13 -16.16 -5.90
CA TRP A 703 44.56 -15.90 -7.24
C TRP A 703 45.27 -16.66 -8.37
N HIS A 704 44.52 -17.07 -9.39
CA HIS A 704 44.88 -17.00 -10.83
C HIS A 704 43.60 -16.87 -11.66
N TRP A 705 43.57 -15.87 -12.56
CA TRP A 705 42.49 -15.64 -13.53
C TRP A 705 42.69 -16.45 -14.81
N HIS A 706 41.59 -16.72 -15.53
CA HIS A 706 41.60 -16.88 -16.98
C HIS A 706 40.33 -16.30 -17.61
#